data_AF-A0A944NX82-F1
#
_entry.id   AF-A0A944NX82-F1
#
_cell.length_a   1.000
_cell.length_b   1.000
_cell.length_c   1.000
_cell.angle_alpha   90.00
_cell.angle_beta   90.00
_cell.angle_gamma   90.00
#
_symmetry.space_group_name_H-M   'P 1'
#
loop_
_entity.id
_entity.type
_entity.pdbx_description
1 polymer ?
#
loop_
_entity_poly.entity_id
_entity_poly.type
_entity_poly.pdbx_seq_one_letter_code
_entity_poly.pdbx_strand_id
1 'polypeptide(L)'
;MRFSPAGSGSRLRSSVRPLTAALLTTAVGATLLTTNTARAHAEEGTATVTTAPDPGTDITGNGGKITAQYKETGAESESMLIDDDITTKYFTIRSAMWVQYESATAATIDRYTLTSANDAPDRDPKDWTLQGSVDGSTWTVIDTRTNQTFSARNQTRGFSVTPGTAYTHYRLVVSETNGSSDSQLAEWELWAGGNGVPAAPSKLTATLDGDAAVLDWADNSSYDTGYAESGFQIERSVEGGPFEPLATAGADVHTYTDPALDTDTAYAYRVRAVGAGNGLSEYSGTAELSVGVFDITDLPGKVTDQYATGGAEGGERAADNSEYTKYLTQHTTTWLQYQPASTSRLTGYTVTSANDSPERDPKNWTLRGSVDGSTWTDLDTRSGEWFTSRYQKKSYTVGTDRSYRYFRLDVTANNGAGQTQVAEWELTGTGNSGSQIDAPEAPSGLSVKAVSGDQAVLSWTDNSRLEQSFRLERSLNGTDWDWSRVVPNGTTRYTDLGLTGNTTYHYRLRADNAGGQSAYTTPVSVTTPSSAMPATWQEHWLEHVQLLDKVHENDDVAIYFDDDMDRSQTWLNGYVTKLWKYTKQNYGSFSNPQLAAIFHKGKYGGGHPSNVFDASHDYRNVIDIGLADWSETDTQARNVTSHEIAHIVEFSAYGVNGSPAFGLWGDSKWAEIYQYDAYLGAGLTADAESWYSKAIAKTDNYPRANTAWFRDWFLPIWRDHGKGEALDAFFRLTAEQFAQHNGSYVRDMNMGEFVHFWSGAAGADLQKQAETAFGWTDAYEAQLEQARLDFPDVPYTHS
;
A
#
# COMPACT_ATOMS: atom_id res chain seq x y z
N MET A 1 -55.79 -28.86 22.93
CA MET A 1 -56.03 -30.19 23.55
C MET A 1 -54.70 -30.93 23.61
N ARG A 2 -54.22 -31.25 24.83
CA ARG A 2 -53.29 -32.35 25.26
C ARG A 2 -51.99 -32.59 24.44
N PHE A 3 -50.78 -32.81 24.96
CA PHE A 3 -50.11 -32.89 26.28
C PHE A 3 -48.58 -32.83 26.02
N SER A 4 -47.77 -32.50 27.04
CA SER A 4 -46.30 -32.27 27.11
C SER A 4 -45.38 -33.42 26.61
N PRO A 5 -44.03 -33.27 26.50
CA PRO A 5 -43.04 -33.24 27.63
C PRO A 5 -41.80 -32.33 27.33
N ALA A 6 -40.68 -32.20 28.06
CA ALA A 6 -40.22 -32.28 29.46
C ALA A 6 -38.93 -31.41 29.53
N GLY A 7 -38.57 -30.89 30.71
CA GLY A 7 -37.50 -29.90 30.88
C GLY A 7 -36.06 -30.44 31.00
N SER A 8 -35.10 -29.51 30.97
CA SER A 8 -33.77 -29.67 31.55
C SER A 8 -33.25 -28.33 32.07
N GLY A 9 -32.55 -28.40 33.21
CA GLY A 9 -32.17 -27.28 34.05
C GLY A 9 -30.79 -26.68 33.77
N SER A 10 -30.61 -25.55 34.43
CA SER A 10 -29.53 -24.58 34.46
C SER A 10 -28.11 -25.08 34.72
N ARG A 11 -27.13 -24.36 34.13
CA ARG A 11 -25.88 -23.99 34.81
C ARG A 11 -25.48 -22.55 34.46
N LEU A 12 -25.47 -21.72 35.50
CA LEU A 12 -24.83 -20.41 35.58
C LEU A 12 -23.31 -20.58 35.45
N ARG A 13 -22.64 -19.69 34.72
CA ARG A 13 -21.22 -19.37 34.95
C ARG A 13 -21.03 -17.86 35.01
N SER A 14 -20.47 -17.46 36.14
CA SER A 14 -20.12 -16.12 36.58
C SER A 14 -18.92 -15.55 35.83
N SER A 15 -18.99 -14.25 35.59
CA SER A 15 -17.90 -13.34 35.24
C SER A 15 -16.79 -13.33 36.31
N VAL A 16 -15.53 -13.51 35.89
CA VAL A 16 -14.36 -13.02 36.63
C VAL A 16 -13.34 -12.49 35.62
N ARG A 17 -12.99 -11.22 35.77
CA ARG A 17 -11.92 -10.51 35.05
C ARG A 17 -10.54 -11.03 35.48
N PRO A 18 -9.51 -11.05 34.62
CA PRO A 18 -8.13 -11.03 35.08
C PRO A 18 -7.63 -9.58 35.22
N LEU A 19 -6.92 -9.35 36.32
CA LEU A 19 -6.21 -8.12 36.66
C LEU A 19 -4.94 -7.95 35.82
N THR A 20 -4.70 -6.69 35.47
CA THR A 20 -3.42 -6.09 35.07
C THR A 20 -2.31 -6.38 36.09
N ALA A 21 -1.18 -6.89 35.62
CA ALA A 21 0.08 -6.90 36.35
C ALA A 21 1.14 -6.13 35.54
N ALA A 22 1.53 -4.97 36.05
CA ALA A 22 2.66 -4.20 35.60
C ALA A 22 3.97 -4.94 35.95
N LEU A 23 4.90 -5.06 35.01
CA LEU A 23 6.29 -5.39 35.30
C LEU A 23 7.19 -4.20 34.99
N LEU A 24 7.82 -3.73 36.07
CA LEU A 24 8.92 -2.78 36.10
C LEU A 24 10.16 -3.40 35.44
N THR A 25 10.70 -2.73 34.42
CA THR A 25 12.03 -3.00 33.88
C THR A 25 13.11 -2.33 34.74
N THR A 26 14.04 -3.13 35.28
CA THR A 26 15.34 -2.63 35.76
C THR A 26 16.47 -3.37 35.03
N ALA A 27 17.30 -2.56 34.37
CA ALA A 27 18.49 -2.97 33.64
C ALA A 27 19.71 -3.08 34.57
N VAL A 28 20.47 -4.17 34.41
CA VAL A 28 21.93 -4.31 34.67
C VAL A 28 22.33 -5.45 33.72
N GLY A 29 23.26 -5.37 32.76
CA GLY A 29 24.49 -4.61 32.66
C GLY A 29 25.64 -5.62 32.57
N ALA A 30 26.10 -5.96 31.36
CA ALA A 30 27.40 -6.62 31.16
C ALA A 30 27.86 -6.44 29.70
N THR A 31 28.56 -5.33 29.52
CA THR A 31 29.39 -4.94 28.38
C THR A 31 30.52 -5.94 28.13
N LEU A 32 30.66 -6.46 26.90
CA LEU A 32 31.89 -7.13 26.47
C LEU A 32 32.72 -6.13 25.65
N LEU A 33 33.71 -5.53 26.31
CA LEU A 33 34.72 -4.68 25.64
C LEU A 33 35.90 -5.54 25.20
N THR A 34 36.23 -5.37 23.92
CA THR A 34 37.38 -5.86 23.16
C THR A 34 38.72 -5.25 23.59
N THR A 35 39.82 -6.01 23.46
CA THR A 35 41.14 -5.56 22.92
C THR A 35 41.89 -6.80 22.40
N ASN A 36 42.12 -7.00 21.09
CA ASN A 36 43.16 -6.42 20.20
C ASN A 36 44.58 -6.49 20.81
N THR A 37 45.61 -7.12 20.26
CA THR A 37 46.18 -7.09 18.88
C THR A 37 47.31 -8.16 18.81
N ALA A 38 47.38 -9.04 17.81
CA ALA A 38 47.87 -8.88 16.42
C ALA A 38 49.41 -8.94 16.24
N ARG A 39 49.86 -9.94 15.46
CA ARG A 39 50.94 -9.91 14.42
C ARG A 39 50.57 -11.03 13.43
N ALA A 40 49.92 -10.74 12.29
CA ALA A 40 50.48 -10.31 10.97
C ALA A 40 51.52 -11.32 10.44
N HIS A 41 51.40 -11.97 9.26
CA HIS A 41 50.99 -11.58 7.89
C HIS A 41 50.48 -12.85 7.12
N ALA A 42 49.39 -12.78 6.32
CA ALA A 42 49.31 -12.62 4.83
C ALA A 42 50.05 -13.75 4.04
N GLU A 43 49.51 -14.44 3.02
CA GLU A 43 48.47 -14.15 2.00
C GLU A 43 48.03 -15.46 1.26
N GLU A 44 46.85 -15.42 0.63
CA GLU A 44 46.25 -16.28 -0.45
C GLU A 44 45.91 -17.78 -0.26
N GLY A 45 44.65 -18.14 -0.60
CA GLY A 45 44.22 -19.51 -0.95
C GLY A 45 42.78 -19.89 -0.54
N THR A 46 41.87 -19.95 -1.50
CA THR A 46 40.45 -20.36 -1.45
C THR A 46 40.17 -21.79 -0.94
N ALA A 47 39.06 -22.01 -0.20
CA ALA A 47 38.18 -23.18 -0.35
C ALA A 47 36.86 -23.05 0.46
N THR A 48 35.74 -22.88 -0.23
CA THR A 48 34.43 -23.44 0.15
C THR A 48 34.42 -24.93 -0.17
N VAL A 49 33.96 -25.81 0.73
CA VAL A 49 33.19 -27.03 0.36
C VAL A 49 32.35 -27.46 1.56
N THR A 50 31.03 -27.34 1.42
CA THR A 50 29.99 -28.12 2.07
C THR A 50 30.25 -29.61 1.83
N THR A 51 30.46 -30.40 2.88
CA THR A 51 30.66 -31.85 2.75
C THR A 51 29.42 -32.49 2.13
N ALA A 52 29.57 -33.03 0.91
CA ALA A 52 28.61 -33.93 0.28
C ALA A 52 28.30 -35.12 1.23
N PRO A 53 27.10 -35.75 1.13
CA PRO A 53 26.87 -37.02 1.81
C PRO A 53 27.95 -38.01 1.37
N ASP A 54 28.47 -38.77 2.34
CA ASP A 54 29.47 -39.81 2.12
C ASP A 54 29.07 -40.66 0.90
N PRO A 55 29.89 -40.76 -0.17
CA PRO A 55 29.49 -41.46 -1.39
C PRO A 55 29.27 -42.97 -1.20
N GLY A 56 29.46 -43.51 0.01
CA GLY A 56 29.44 -44.93 0.27
C GLY A 56 30.76 -45.57 -0.19
N THR A 57 31.04 -46.76 0.32
CA THR A 57 32.18 -47.58 -0.07
C THR A 57 31.77 -48.48 -1.22
N ASP A 58 32.51 -48.42 -2.34
CA ASP A 58 32.37 -49.43 -3.38
C ASP A 58 32.97 -50.77 -2.91
N ILE A 59 32.12 -51.79 -2.88
CA ILE A 59 32.43 -53.15 -2.46
C ILE A 59 33.16 -53.89 -3.57
N THR A 60 32.91 -53.58 -4.85
CA THR A 60 33.60 -54.22 -5.98
C THR A 60 35.08 -53.81 -6.09
N GLY A 61 35.45 -52.66 -5.56
CA GLY A 61 36.84 -52.20 -5.41
C GLY A 61 37.59 -52.73 -4.18
N ASN A 62 36.98 -53.55 -3.31
CA ASN A 62 37.60 -53.95 -2.04
C ASN A 62 38.66 -55.06 -2.12
N GLY A 63 39.11 -55.41 -3.33
CA GLY A 63 40.12 -56.44 -3.57
C GLY A 63 39.58 -57.88 -3.58
N GLY A 64 38.26 -58.03 -3.73
CA GLY A 64 37.60 -59.31 -3.94
C GLY A 64 37.84 -59.89 -5.34
N LYS A 65 37.06 -60.93 -5.69
CA LYS A 65 37.24 -61.67 -6.94
C LYS A 65 35.94 -61.76 -7.73
N ILE A 66 35.97 -61.29 -8.97
CA ILE A 66 34.86 -61.49 -9.91
C ILE A 66 35.03 -62.78 -10.71
N THR A 67 33.90 -63.43 -11.00
CA THR A 67 33.77 -64.61 -11.88
C THR A 67 32.48 -64.50 -12.68
N ALA A 68 32.43 -65.13 -13.85
CA ALA A 68 31.24 -65.17 -14.68
C ALA A 68 30.82 -66.60 -15.03
N GLN A 69 29.56 -66.77 -15.39
CA GLN A 69 29.02 -68.02 -15.92
C GLN A 69 29.75 -68.46 -17.19
N TYR A 70 30.05 -67.49 -18.05
CA TYR A 70 30.76 -67.67 -19.31
C TYR A 70 32.07 -66.91 -19.20
N LYS A 71 33.16 -67.65 -19.04
CA LYS A 71 34.47 -67.06 -18.87
C LYS A 71 35.00 -66.60 -20.23
N GLU A 72 35.34 -65.33 -20.33
CA GLU A 72 35.93 -64.74 -21.52
C GLU A 72 37.39 -64.33 -21.24
N THR A 73 38.16 -63.97 -22.27
CA THR A 73 39.58 -63.63 -22.13
C THR A 73 39.94 -62.38 -22.91
N GLY A 74 40.86 -61.57 -22.38
CA GLY A 74 41.35 -60.37 -23.06
C GLY A 74 40.53 -59.13 -22.70
N ALA A 75 40.34 -58.22 -23.66
CA ALA A 75 39.70 -56.91 -23.44
C ALA A 75 38.16 -56.97 -23.24
N GLU A 76 37.58 -58.17 -23.20
CA GLU A 76 36.13 -58.36 -23.00
C GLU A 76 35.80 -59.34 -21.85
N SER A 77 36.73 -59.56 -20.90
CA SER A 77 36.55 -60.50 -19.78
C SER A 77 35.73 -59.93 -18.62
N GLU A 78 35.28 -60.81 -17.72
CA GLU A 78 34.47 -60.45 -16.55
C GLU A 78 35.15 -59.45 -15.60
N SER A 79 36.49 -59.37 -15.63
CA SER A 79 37.26 -58.40 -14.87
C SER A 79 37.02 -56.96 -15.29
N MET A 80 36.52 -56.73 -16.52
CA MET A 80 36.19 -55.39 -17.02
C MET A 80 34.96 -54.81 -16.33
N LEU A 81 34.18 -55.60 -15.57
CA LEU A 81 32.98 -55.12 -14.86
C LEU A 81 33.25 -54.47 -13.50
N ILE A 82 34.51 -54.39 -13.09
CA ILE A 82 34.93 -53.86 -11.78
C ILE A 82 36.29 -53.14 -11.90
N ASP A 83 36.63 -52.64 -13.09
CA ASP A 83 37.95 -52.04 -13.35
C ASP A 83 37.95 -50.50 -13.28
N ASP A 84 36.81 -49.92 -12.91
CA ASP A 84 36.53 -48.49 -12.86
C ASP A 84 36.70 -47.78 -14.22
N ASP A 85 36.62 -48.53 -15.34
CA ASP A 85 36.74 -48.00 -16.70
C ASP A 85 35.48 -48.32 -17.52
N ILE A 86 34.55 -47.37 -17.53
CA ILE A 86 33.29 -47.44 -18.29
C ILE A 86 33.48 -47.62 -19.82
N THR A 87 34.70 -47.57 -20.34
CA THR A 87 35.00 -47.78 -21.76
C THR A 87 35.41 -49.22 -22.09
N THR A 88 35.70 -50.04 -21.09
CA THR A 88 35.87 -51.49 -21.20
C THR A 88 34.51 -52.18 -21.05
N LYS A 89 34.42 -53.48 -21.35
CA LYS A 89 33.16 -54.23 -21.21
C LYS A 89 33.38 -55.70 -21.00
N TYR A 90 32.42 -56.37 -20.37
CA TYR A 90 32.22 -57.80 -20.51
C TYR A 90 31.20 -58.06 -21.62
N PHE A 91 31.51 -58.98 -22.53
CA PHE A 91 30.63 -59.38 -23.64
C PHE A 91 30.50 -60.90 -23.69
N THR A 92 29.29 -61.41 -23.95
CA THR A 92 29.09 -62.84 -24.21
C THR A 92 27.99 -63.07 -25.25
N ILE A 93 28.14 -64.14 -26.03
CA ILE A 93 27.19 -64.54 -27.10
C ILE A 93 25.91 -65.21 -26.55
N ARG A 94 25.49 -64.81 -25.35
CA ARG A 94 24.36 -65.35 -24.59
C ARG A 94 23.58 -64.19 -23.98
N SER A 95 22.28 -64.13 -24.26
CA SER A 95 21.37 -63.10 -23.75
C SER A 95 21.05 -63.22 -22.25
N ALA A 96 21.32 -64.39 -21.66
CA ALA A 96 21.17 -64.63 -20.23
C ALA A 96 22.52 -65.09 -19.66
N MET A 97 22.93 -64.51 -18.54
CA MET A 97 24.20 -64.79 -17.89
C MET A 97 24.15 -64.47 -16.40
N TRP A 98 25.09 -65.00 -15.63
CA TRP A 98 25.39 -64.45 -14.31
C TRP A 98 26.85 -64.03 -14.21
N VAL A 99 27.07 -62.95 -13.45
CA VAL A 99 28.39 -62.54 -12.93
C VAL A 99 28.31 -62.51 -11.42
N GLN A 100 29.40 -62.88 -10.77
CA GLN A 100 29.48 -63.06 -9.33
C GLN A 100 30.75 -62.43 -8.78
N TYR A 101 30.57 -61.61 -7.76
CA TYR A 101 31.65 -61.00 -7.00
C TYR A 101 31.76 -61.64 -5.61
N GLU A 102 32.93 -62.19 -5.30
CA GLU A 102 33.32 -62.65 -3.96
C GLU A 102 34.06 -61.51 -3.26
N SER A 103 33.37 -60.84 -2.35
CA SER A 103 33.88 -59.69 -1.60
C SER A 103 34.94 -60.11 -0.59
N ALA A 104 35.99 -59.30 -0.43
CA ALA A 104 37.07 -59.57 0.54
C ALA A 104 36.57 -59.58 2.00
N THR A 105 35.51 -58.84 2.28
CA THR A 105 34.82 -58.80 3.58
C THR A 105 33.31 -58.92 3.40
N ALA A 106 32.61 -59.46 4.40
CA ALA A 106 31.16 -59.46 4.38
C ALA A 106 30.65 -58.01 4.46
N ALA A 107 29.86 -57.58 3.48
CA ALA A 107 29.33 -56.22 3.39
C ALA A 107 27.81 -56.26 3.29
N THR A 108 27.12 -55.23 3.77
CA THR A 108 25.72 -54.93 3.41
C THR A 108 25.72 -53.91 2.28
N ILE A 109 24.97 -54.12 1.22
CA ILE A 109 24.80 -53.12 0.16
C ILE A 109 23.52 -52.32 0.33
N ASP A 110 23.53 -51.07 -0.09
CA ASP A 110 22.36 -50.16 -0.15
C ASP A 110 22.02 -49.73 -1.59
N ARG A 111 22.93 -49.93 -2.54
CA ARG A 111 22.67 -49.78 -3.98
C ARG A 111 23.63 -50.59 -4.82
N TYR A 112 23.35 -50.67 -6.11
CA TYR A 112 24.29 -51.10 -7.14
C TYR A 112 24.13 -50.24 -8.38
N THR A 113 25.17 -50.14 -9.18
CA THR A 113 25.14 -49.45 -10.48
C THR A 113 25.37 -50.44 -11.60
N LEU A 114 24.80 -50.17 -12.77
CA LEU A 114 25.12 -50.86 -14.02
C LEU A 114 25.46 -49.80 -15.06
N THR A 115 26.55 -50.01 -15.79
CA THR A 115 26.93 -49.13 -16.89
C THR A 115 26.76 -49.83 -18.22
N SER A 116 25.97 -49.25 -19.13
CA SER A 116 25.83 -49.77 -20.51
C SER A 116 27.17 -49.73 -21.24
N ALA A 117 27.42 -50.68 -22.14
CA ALA A 117 28.65 -50.68 -22.94
C ALA A 117 28.68 -49.57 -24.02
N ASN A 118 29.59 -49.67 -24.98
CA ASN A 118 29.86 -48.61 -25.95
C ASN A 118 29.18 -48.77 -27.32
N ASP A 119 28.90 -49.99 -27.81
CA ASP A 119 28.50 -50.25 -29.21
C ASP A 119 27.03 -50.65 -29.52
N ALA A 120 26.36 -51.54 -28.76
CA ALA A 120 25.01 -52.04 -29.15
C ALA A 120 23.91 -52.03 -28.05
N PRO A 121 22.93 -51.10 -28.04
CA PRO A 121 21.94 -50.97 -26.95
C PRO A 121 20.98 -52.16 -26.79
N ASP A 122 20.76 -52.96 -27.84
CA ASP A 122 19.93 -54.16 -27.80
C ASP A 122 20.56 -55.33 -27.01
N ARG A 123 21.86 -55.25 -26.70
CA ARG A 123 22.60 -56.21 -25.86
C ARG A 123 22.63 -55.84 -24.37
N ASP A 124 22.18 -54.65 -24.01
CA ASP A 124 22.23 -54.19 -22.62
C ASP A 124 21.19 -54.96 -21.78
N PRO A 125 21.47 -55.23 -20.49
CA PRO A 125 20.54 -55.94 -19.61
C PRO A 125 19.18 -55.23 -19.55
N LYS A 126 18.10 -56.01 -19.70
CA LYS A 126 16.72 -55.55 -19.61
C LYS A 126 16.06 -56.03 -18.32
N ASP A 127 16.23 -57.31 -18.03
CA ASP A 127 15.69 -57.98 -16.84
C ASP A 127 16.83 -58.67 -16.08
N TRP A 128 16.90 -58.49 -14.77
CA TRP A 128 17.89 -59.16 -13.93
C TRP A 128 17.43 -59.32 -12.48
N THR A 129 18.12 -60.20 -11.77
CA THR A 129 18.00 -60.40 -10.33
C THR A 129 19.37 -60.21 -9.68
N LEU A 130 19.46 -59.35 -8.67
CA LEU A 130 20.63 -59.26 -7.80
C LEU A 130 20.44 -60.18 -6.60
N GLN A 131 21.43 -61.00 -6.29
CA GLN A 131 21.38 -62.00 -5.23
C GLN A 131 22.59 -61.90 -4.30
N GLY A 132 22.40 -62.26 -3.02
CA GLY A 132 23.46 -62.33 -2.01
C GLY A 132 23.56 -63.72 -1.38
N SER A 133 24.78 -64.12 -1.01
CA SER A 133 25.06 -65.38 -0.30
C SER A 133 26.20 -65.23 0.71
N VAL A 134 26.05 -65.88 1.87
CA VAL A 134 27.08 -65.94 2.92
C VAL A 134 28.10 -67.06 2.69
N ASP A 135 27.76 -68.05 1.86
CA ASP A 135 28.53 -69.29 1.67
C ASP A 135 28.84 -69.62 0.20
N GLY A 136 28.34 -68.80 -0.75
CA GLY A 136 28.50 -69.00 -2.20
C GLY A 136 27.59 -70.06 -2.82
N SER A 137 26.80 -70.77 -2.01
CA SER A 137 25.95 -71.91 -2.43
C SER A 137 24.45 -71.65 -2.25
N THR A 138 24.05 -70.98 -1.18
CA THR A 138 22.65 -70.63 -0.88
C THR A 138 22.43 -69.16 -1.14
N TRP A 139 21.51 -68.83 -2.05
CA TRP A 139 21.32 -67.47 -2.57
C TRP A 139 19.98 -66.87 -2.14
N THR A 140 20.02 -65.62 -1.66
CA THR A 140 18.86 -64.81 -1.33
C THR A 140 18.72 -63.70 -2.38
N VAL A 141 17.51 -63.47 -2.88
CA VAL A 141 17.25 -62.34 -3.80
C VAL A 141 17.28 -61.03 -3.01
N ILE A 142 18.11 -60.10 -3.48
CA ILE A 142 18.22 -58.73 -2.94
C ILE A 142 17.31 -57.79 -3.74
N ASP A 143 17.36 -57.88 -5.07
CA ASP A 143 16.60 -57.00 -5.96
C ASP A 143 16.20 -57.72 -7.25
N THR A 144 15.11 -57.27 -7.87
CA THR A 144 14.63 -57.74 -9.17
C THR A 144 14.21 -56.55 -10.02
N ARG A 145 14.79 -56.41 -11.21
CA ARG A 145 14.45 -55.36 -12.16
C ARG A 145 13.97 -55.99 -13.46
N THR A 146 12.98 -55.35 -14.07
CA THR A 146 12.43 -55.73 -15.37
C THR A 146 12.25 -54.50 -16.25
N ASN A 147 12.26 -54.71 -17.57
CA ASN A 147 12.05 -53.70 -18.61
C ASN A 147 12.94 -52.45 -18.46
N GLN A 148 14.19 -52.64 -18.03
CA GLN A 148 15.13 -51.53 -17.91
C GLN A 148 15.80 -51.22 -19.26
N THR A 149 16.06 -49.94 -19.49
CA THR A 149 16.73 -49.42 -20.70
C THR A 149 17.83 -48.43 -20.31
N PHE A 150 18.76 -48.18 -21.23
CA PHE A 150 19.79 -47.15 -21.13
C PHE A 150 19.59 -46.17 -22.30
N SER A 151 19.41 -44.89 -22.00
CA SER A 151 19.11 -43.84 -22.97
C SER A 151 20.34 -43.31 -23.70
N ALA A 152 21.54 -43.56 -23.16
CA ALA A 152 22.83 -43.24 -23.77
C ALA A 152 23.80 -44.44 -23.62
N ARG A 153 24.93 -44.39 -24.34
CA ARG A 153 26.01 -45.39 -24.19
C ARG A 153 27.01 -44.95 -23.15
N ASN A 154 27.68 -45.91 -22.51
CA ASN A 154 28.49 -45.69 -21.32
C ASN A 154 27.70 -44.96 -20.21
N GLN A 155 26.38 -45.13 -20.20
CA GLN A 155 25.50 -44.56 -19.19
C GLN A 155 25.50 -45.46 -17.96
N THR A 156 25.93 -44.93 -16.83
CA THR A 156 25.78 -45.55 -15.51
C THR A 156 24.37 -45.28 -14.99
N ARG A 157 23.69 -46.33 -14.53
CA ARG A 157 22.41 -46.23 -13.82
C ARG A 157 22.53 -46.92 -12.49
N GLY A 158 22.16 -46.23 -11.41
CA GLY A 158 22.11 -46.77 -10.07
C GLY A 158 20.73 -47.23 -9.64
N PHE A 159 20.70 -48.22 -8.76
CA PHE A 159 19.51 -48.89 -8.28
C PHE A 159 19.63 -49.09 -6.77
N SER A 160 18.82 -48.38 -5.98
CA SER A 160 18.80 -48.54 -4.54
C SER A 160 18.14 -49.86 -4.13
N VAL A 161 18.60 -50.45 -3.04
CA VAL A 161 18.07 -51.66 -2.42
C VAL A 161 17.96 -51.47 -0.92
N THR A 162 17.03 -52.15 -0.26
CA THR A 162 16.93 -52.10 1.20
C THR A 162 18.12 -52.85 1.82
N PRO A 163 18.95 -52.21 2.67
CA PRO A 163 20.06 -52.88 3.32
C PRO A 163 19.57 -54.05 4.17
N GLY A 164 20.19 -55.22 3.97
CA GLY A 164 19.76 -56.48 4.57
C GLY A 164 20.90 -57.21 5.27
N THR A 165 20.97 -58.52 5.05
CA THR A 165 22.05 -59.36 5.56
C THR A 165 23.38 -59.01 4.87
N ALA A 166 24.47 -59.00 5.63
CA ALA A 166 25.80 -58.85 5.05
C ALA A 166 26.21 -60.14 4.32
N TYR A 167 26.64 -60.03 3.07
CA TYR A 167 27.05 -61.15 2.24
C TYR A 167 28.53 -61.06 1.86
N THR A 168 29.16 -62.22 1.70
CA THR A 168 30.51 -62.35 1.11
C THR A 168 30.45 -62.60 -0.39
N HIS A 169 29.30 -63.02 -0.92
CA HIS A 169 29.11 -63.29 -2.34
C HIS A 169 27.88 -62.53 -2.86
N TYR A 170 28.07 -61.84 -3.99
CA TYR A 170 27.03 -61.14 -4.72
C TYR A 170 26.95 -61.65 -6.14
N ARG A 171 25.73 -61.80 -6.68
CA ARG A 171 25.53 -62.31 -8.04
C ARG A 171 24.47 -61.51 -8.76
N LEU A 172 24.84 -60.94 -9.90
CA LEU A 172 23.92 -60.34 -10.86
C LEU A 172 23.53 -61.42 -11.87
N VAL A 173 22.25 -61.75 -11.94
CA VAL A 173 21.69 -62.74 -12.88
C VAL A 173 20.88 -61.99 -13.92
N VAL A 174 21.44 -61.77 -15.10
CA VAL A 174 20.75 -61.18 -16.25
C VAL A 174 19.93 -62.26 -16.93
N SER A 175 18.61 -62.09 -16.97
CA SER A 175 17.68 -63.05 -17.58
C SER A 175 17.27 -62.67 -19.00
N GLU A 176 17.23 -61.38 -19.33
CA GLU A 176 16.93 -60.88 -20.68
C GLU A 176 17.72 -59.62 -21.02
N THR A 177 17.94 -59.40 -22.31
CA THR A 177 18.47 -58.16 -22.91
C THR A 177 17.38 -57.40 -23.66
N ASN A 178 17.69 -56.21 -24.15
CA ASN A 178 16.76 -55.36 -24.91
C ASN A 178 16.51 -55.80 -26.37
N GLY A 179 16.81 -57.05 -26.73
CA GLY A 179 16.41 -57.66 -28.01
C GLY A 179 17.47 -58.50 -28.71
N SER A 180 18.73 -58.49 -28.24
CA SER A 180 19.82 -59.27 -28.82
C SER A 180 19.92 -60.69 -28.23
N SER A 181 20.48 -61.64 -29.00
CA SER A 181 20.89 -62.95 -28.48
C SER A 181 22.18 -62.93 -27.65
N ASP A 182 22.85 -61.78 -27.60
CA ASP A 182 24.12 -61.53 -26.93
C ASP A 182 23.93 -60.50 -25.81
N SER A 183 24.77 -60.57 -24.76
CA SER A 183 24.75 -59.64 -23.63
C SER A 183 26.06 -58.89 -23.51
N GLN A 184 25.98 -57.66 -23.01
CA GLN A 184 27.16 -56.87 -22.65
C GLN A 184 26.89 -55.97 -21.45
N LEU A 185 27.95 -55.58 -20.75
CA LEU A 185 27.90 -54.60 -19.67
C LEU A 185 29.29 -53.99 -19.50
N ALA A 186 29.39 -52.67 -19.27
CA ALA A 186 30.67 -52.00 -19.05
C ALA A 186 31.12 -52.15 -17.60
N GLU A 187 30.28 -51.74 -16.64
CA GLU A 187 30.63 -51.74 -15.23
C GLU A 187 29.47 -52.25 -14.37
N TRP A 188 29.81 -52.87 -13.24
CA TRP A 188 28.88 -53.29 -12.19
C TRP A 188 29.46 -53.01 -10.82
N GLU A 189 28.99 -51.95 -10.16
CA GLU A 189 29.47 -51.58 -8.83
C GLU A 189 28.44 -51.92 -7.76
N LEU A 190 28.92 -52.27 -6.57
CA LEU A 190 28.10 -52.62 -5.41
C LEU A 190 28.45 -51.68 -4.27
N TRP A 191 27.53 -50.84 -3.81
CA TRP A 191 27.86 -49.79 -2.84
C TRP A 191 27.28 -50.08 -1.46
N ALA A 192 28.06 -49.76 -0.42
CA ALA A 192 27.72 -49.92 0.99
C ALA A 192 27.95 -48.65 1.81
N GLY A 193 27.08 -48.37 2.77
CA GLY A 193 27.23 -47.25 3.70
C GLY A 193 26.72 -45.91 3.19
N GLY A 194 25.99 -45.91 2.07
CA GLY A 194 25.22 -44.77 1.60
C GLY A 194 23.91 -44.59 2.38
N ASN A 195 23.46 -43.35 2.57
CA ASN A 195 22.24 -43.08 3.35
C ASN A 195 20.93 -43.44 2.63
N GLY A 196 20.96 -43.90 1.37
CA GLY A 196 19.75 -44.26 0.60
C GLY A 196 18.81 -43.08 0.30
N VAL A 197 19.32 -41.85 0.44
CA VAL A 197 18.55 -40.62 0.47
C VAL A 197 18.91 -39.76 -0.74
N PRO A 198 17.93 -39.36 -1.59
CA PRO A 198 18.15 -38.43 -2.70
C PRO A 198 18.69 -37.09 -2.21
N ALA A 199 19.36 -36.35 -3.09
CA ALA A 199 19.81 -35.00 -2.78
C ALA A 199 18.59 -34.09 -2.51
N ALA A 200 18.74 -33.18 -1.55
CA ALA A 200 17.68 -32.23 -1.21
C ALA A 200 17.35 -31.32 -2.42
N PRO A 201 16.07 -31.02 -2.68
CA PRO A 201 15.69 -30.01 -3.66
C PRO A 201 16.31 -28.65 -3.33
N SER A 202 16.55 -27.83 -4.34
CA SER A 202 17.12 -26.49 -4.16
C SER A 202 16.34 -25.42 -4.90
N LYS A 203 16.70 -24.14 -4.69
CA LYS A 203 16.08 -22.99 -5.40
C LYS A 203 14.54 -22.97 -5.31
N LEU A 204 13.97 -23.40 -4.18
CA LEU A 204 12.55 -23.31 -3.96
C LEU A 204 12.11 -21.85 -4.00
N THR A 205 11.11 -21.56 -4.82
CA THR A 205 10.42 -20.27 -4.87
C THR A 205 8.93 -20.48 -4.64
N ALA A 206 8.26 -19.45 -4.12
CA ALA A 206 6.81 -19.40 -3.99
C ALA A 206 6.33 -18.09 -4.61
N THR A 207 5.41 -18.18 -5.55
CA THR A 207 4.81 -17.02 -6.21
C THR A 207 3.29 -17.12 -6.13
N LEU A 208 2.61 -15.98 -6.02
CA LEU A 208 1.16 -15.92 -5.98
C LEU A 208 0.59 -15.84 -7.40
N ASP A 209 -0.39 -16.68 -7.70
CA ASP A 209 -1.31 -16.55 -8.83
C ASP A 209 -2.74 -16.48 -8.26
N GLY A 210 -3.28 -15.27 -8.14
CA GLY A 210 -4.54 -15.03 -7.43
C GLY A 210 -4.40 -15.33 -5.94
N ASP A 211 -5.17 -16.31 -5.47
CA ASP A 211 -5.16 -16.85 -4.11
C ASP A 211 -4.42 -18.20 -4.01
N ALA A 212 -3.66 -18.58 -5.05
CA ALA A 212 -2.88 -19.81 -5.07
C ALA A 212 -1.37 -19.56 -4.98
N ALA A 213 -0.65 -20.42 -4.25
CA ALA A 213 0.81 -20.44 -4.23
C ALA A 213 1.32 -21.38 -5.34
N VAL A 214 2.06 -20.87 -6.31
CA VAL A 214 2.83 -21.65 -7.27
C VAL A 214 4.25 -21.81 -6.75
N LEU A 215 4.58 -23.04 -6.38
CA LEU A 215 5.90 -23.46 -5.95
C LEU A 215 6.69 -24.00 -7.15
N ASP A 216 7.96 -23.64 -7.24
CA ASP A 216 8.91 -24.18 -8.22
C ASP A 216 10.26 -24.45 -7.53
N TRP A 217 10.87 -25.60 -7.80
CA TRP A 217 12.15 -26.02 -7.22
C TRP A 217 13.05 -26.72 -8.24
N ALA A 218 14.35 -26.72 -8.01
CA ALA A 218 15.29 -27.56 -8.75
C ALA A 218 15.36 -28.96 -8.13
N ASP A 219 15.05 -29.97 -8.95
CA ASP A 219 15.33 -31.35 -8.62
C ASP A 219 16.83 -31.65 -8.74
N ASN A 220 17.39 -32.22 -7.68
CA ASN A 220 18.81 -32.54 -7.56
C ASN A 220 19.06 -34.04 -7.47
N SER A 221 18.02 -34.87 -7.56
CA SER A 221 18.17 -36.32 -7.59
C SER A 221 18.93 -36.77 -8.84
N SER A 222 19.58 -37.93 -8.75
CA SER A 222 20.35 -38.47 -9.87
C SER A 222 20.20 -39.98 -9.94
N TYR A 223 19.69 -40.44 -11.08
CA TYR A 223 19.62 -41.86 -11.42
C TYR A 223 21.02 -42.49 -11.53
N ASP A 224 22.05 -41.73 -11.90
CA ASP A 224 23.40 -42.24 -12.13
C ASP A 224 24.09 -42.64 -10.80
N THR A 225 23.70 -42.01 -9.69
CA THR A 225 24.23 -42.29 -8.34
C THR A 225 23.43 -43.32 -7.54
N GLY A 226 22.31 -43.81 -8.08
CA GLY A 226 21.42 -44.76 -7.41
C GLY A 226 20.63 -44.18 -6.25
N TYR A 227 20.46 -42.85 -6.20
CA TYR A 227 19.56 -42.15 -5.28
C TYR A 227 18.45 -41.42 -6.05
N ALA A 228 17.78 -42.14 -6.92
CA ALA A 228 16.57 -41.66 -7.56
C ALA A 228 15.46 -41.43 -6.54
N GLU A 229 14.75 -40.33 -6.68
CA GLU A 229 13.53 -40.04 -5.98
C GLU A 229 12.35 -40.81 -6.58
N SER A 230 11.38 -41.08 -5.73
CA SER A 230 10.06 -41.61 -6.05
C SER A 230 8.99 -40.52 -6.00
N GLY A 231 9.38 -39.31 -5.56
CA GLY A 231 8.54 -38.13 -5.47
C GLY A 231 9.06 -37.12 -4.44
N PHE A 232 8.19 -36.18 -4.08
CA PHE A 232 8.50 -35.09 -3.15
C PHE A 232 7.43 -34.96 -2.06
N GLN A 233 7.85 -34.52 -0.87
CA GLN A 233 6.96 -34.07 0.19
C GLN A 233 7.03 -32.55 0.30
N ILE A 234 5.86 -31.92 0.28
CA ILE A 234 5.69 -30.48 0.39
C ILE A 234 5.05 -30.20 1.74
N GLU A 235 5.65 -29.29 2.50
CA GLU A 235 5.13 -28.82 3.77
C GLU A 235 4.92 -27.31 3.76
N ARG A 236 3.97 -26.87 4.57
CA ARG A 236 3.59 -25.48 4.72
C ARG A 236 3.54 -25.10 6.20
N SER A 237 4.09 -23.94 6.52
CA SER A 237 3.87 -23.24 7.79
C SER A 237 2.92 -22.07 7.55
N VAL A 238 2.11 -21.77 8.56
CA VAL A 238 1.14 -20.67 8.58
C VAL A 238 1.44 -19.81 9.80
N GLU A 239 1.56 -18.49 9.63
CA GLU A 239 1.84 -17.51 10.69
C GLU A 239 3.10 -17.82 11.53
N GLY A 240 4.15 -18.33 10.88
CA GLY A 240 5.38 -18.73 11.56
C GLY A 240 5.21 -19.91 12.51
N GLY A 241 4.09 -20.64 12.42
CA GLY A 241 3.83 -21.87 13.15
C GLY A 241 4.70 -23.05 12.68
N PRO A 242 4.50 -24.25 13.23
CA PRO A 242 5.20 -25.44 12.75
C PRO A 242 4.87 -25.73 11.28
N PHE A 243 5.82 -26.31 10.55
CA PHE A 243 5.57 -26.85 9.22
C PHE A 243 4.73 -28.12 9.34
N GLU A 244 3.60 -28.15 8.62
CA GLU A 244 2.69 -29.28 8.54
C GLU A 244 2.65 -29.86 7.11
N PRO A 245 2.38 -31.16 6.94
CA PRO A 245 2.22 -31.78 5.62
C PRO A 245 1.14 -31.10 4.78
N LEU A 246 1.50 -30.67 3.57
CA LEU A 246 0.56 -30.07 2.61
C LEU A 246 0.19 -31.06 1.50
N ALA A 247 1.18 -31.60 0.80
CA ALA A 247 0.97 -32.45 -0.37
C ALA A 247 2.19 -33.34 -0.68
N THR A 248 2.01 -34.26 -1.63
CA THR A 248 3.10 -34.99 -2.28
C THR A 248 3.05 -34.81 -3.78
N ALA A 249 4.22 -34.81 -4.42
CA ALA A 249 4.36 -34.80 -5.87
C ALA A 249 5.06 -36.09 -6.34
N GLY A 250 4.83 -36.49 -7.60
CA GLY A 250 5.50 -37.66 -8.21
C GLY A 250 6.98 -37.42 -8.50
N ALA A 251 7.68 -38.47 -8.92
CA ALA A 251 9.06 -38.37 -9.40
C ALA A 251 9.18 -37.38 -10.58
N ASP A 252 10.34 -36.74 -10.70
CA ASP A 252 10.71 -35.72 -11.69
C ASP A 252 9.79 -34.47 -11.72
N VAL A 253 8.89 -34.30 -10.74
CA VAL A 253 8.05 -33.09 -10.61
C VAL A 253 8.85 -31.97 -9.94
N HIS A 254 8.81 -30.79 -10.54
CA HIS A 254 9.53 -29.60 -10.04
C HIS A 254 8.59 -28.46 -9.60
N THR A 255 7.26 -28.64 -9.71
CA THR A 255 6.27 -27.61 -9.39
C THR A 255 5.07 -28.16 -8.63
N TYR A 256 4.47 -27.33 -7.78
CA TYR A 256 3.21 -27.61 -7.09
C TYR A 256 2.39 -26.33 -6.92
N THR A 257 1.06 -26.44 -7.04
CA THR A 257 0.13 -25.32 -6.80
C THR A 257 -0.69 -25.58 -5.53
N ASP A 258 -0.54 -24.73 -4.52
CA ASP A 258 -1.38 -24.66 -3.33
C ASP A 258 -2.61 -23.77 -3.65
N PRO A 259 -3.81 -24.33 -3.85
CA PRO A 259 -4.87 -23.68 -4.63
C PRO A 259 -5.70 -22.64 -3.87
N ALA A 260 -5.55 -22.51 -2.55
CA ALA A 260 -6.36 -21.58 -1.76
C ALA A 260 -5.62 -21.15 -0.50
N LEU A 261 -5.26 -19.87 -0.46
CA LEU A 261 -4.61 -19.21 0.66
C LEU A 261 -5.56 -18.23 1.35
N ASP A 262 -5.50 -18.21 2.68
CA ASP A 262 -6.20 -17.26 3.53
C ASP A 262 -5.54 -15.88 3.42
N THR A 263 -6.36 -14.85 3.59
CA THR A 263 -5.96 -13.45 3.49
C THR A 263 -5.29 -12.98 4.77
N ASP A 264 -4.43 -11.96 4.68
CA ASP A 264 -3.65 -11.42 5.81
C ASP A 264 -2.87 -12.52 6.54
N THR A 265 -2.38 -13.49 5.76
CA THR A 265 -1.73 -14.70 6.28
C THR A 265 -0.35 -14.87 5.67
N ALA A 266 0.64 -15.10 6.51
CA ALA A 266 2.01 -15.44 6.13
C ALA A 266 2.17 -16.96 6.01
N TYR A 267 2.71 -17.39 4.87
CA TYR A 267 3.02 -18.77 4.54
C TYR A 267 4.51 -18.96 4.35
N ALA A 268 5.02 -20.12 4.76
CA ALA A 268 6.34 -20.58 4.35
C ALA A 268 6.22 -22.01 3.82
N TYR A 269 6.97 -22.32 2.77
CA TYR A 269 7.00 -23.61 2.11
C TYR A 269 8.38 -24.23 2.18
N ARG A 270 8.43 -25.55 2.25
CA ARG A 270 9.66 -26.35 2.09
C ARG A 270 9.35 -27.67 1.40
N VAL A 271 10.30 -28.16 0.62
CA VAL A 271 10.14 -29.39 -0.16
C VAL A 271 11.31 -30.33 0.13
N ARG A 272 11.07 -31.63 0.22
CA ARG A 272 12.12 -32.66 0.29
C ARG A 272 11.86 -33.81 -0.66
N ALA A 273 12.91 -34.42 -1.17
CA ALA A 273 12.83 -35.59 -2.04
C ALA A 273 12.60 -36.87 -1.21
N VAL A 274 11.86 -37.81 -1.79
CA VAL A 274 11.53 -39.11 -1.19
C VAL A 274 12.19 -40.21 -2.02
N GLY A 275 13.20 -40.88 -1.49
CA GLY A 275 13.86 -42.01 -2.14
C GLY A 275 13.13 -43.35 -2.00
N ALA A 276 13.68 -44.39 -2.63
CA ALA A 276 13.21 -45.75 -2.47
C ALA A 276 13.21 -46.19 -0.98
N GLY A 277 12.17 -46.92 -0.55
CA GLY A 277 12.04 -47.34 0.85
C GLY A 277 11.63 -46.24 1.83
N ASN A 278 11.15 -45.09 1.35
CA ASN A 278 10.78 -43.89 2.12
C ASN A 278 11.97 -43.18 2.80
N GLY A 279 13.18 -43.28 2.24
CA GLY A 279 14.30 -42.43 2.63
C GLY A 279 13.99 -40.96 2.33
N LEU A 280 14.21 -40.06 3.28
CA LEU A 280 13.85 -38.65 3.15
C LEU A 280 15.10 -37.79 3.08
N SER A 281 15.19 -36.91 2.08
CA SER A 281 16.23 -35.89 2.04
C SER A 281 16.06 -34.87 3.16
N GLU A 282 17.11 -34.10 3.41
CA GLU A 282 16.95 -32.79 4.04
C GLU A 282 15.96 -31.95 3.21
N TYR A 283 15.30 -30.98 3.85
CA TYR A 283 14.45 -30.05 3.12
C TYR A 283 15.30 -29.08 2.29
N SER A 284 14.68 -28.52 1.27
CA SER A 284 15.12 -27.30 0.62
C SER A 284 15.24 -26.15 1.64
N GLY A 285 15.82 -25.03 1.19
CA GLY A 285 15.54 -23.74 1.84
C GLY A 285 14.04 -23.43 1.87
N THR A 286 13.64 -22.50 2.71
CA THR A 286 12.24 -22.06 2.82
C THR A 286 11.92 -20.98 1.80
N ALA A 287 10.73 -21.04 1.20
CA ALA A 287 10.17 -19.94 0.41
C ALA A 287 9.02 -19.31 1.20
N GLU A 288 9.09 -17.99 1.42
CA GLU A 288 8.08 -17.23 2.16
C GLU A 288 7.14 -16.50 1.21
N LEU A 289 5.88 -16.38 1.62
CA LEU A 289 4.79 -15.78 0.85
C LEU A 289 3.77 -15.15 1.80
N SER A 290 3.43 -13.87 1.61
CA SER A 290 2.39 -13.21 2.39
C SER A 290 1.24 -12.79 1.48
N VAL A 291 0.01 -13.07 1.90
CA VAL A 291 -1.21 -12.71 1.17
C VAL A 291 -1.82 -11.45 1.79
N GLY A 292 -1.61 -10.28 1.20
CA GLY A 292 -2.20 -9.03 1.69
C GLY A 292 -3.52 -8.67 1.01
N VAL A 293 -4.27 -7.75 1.62
CA VAL A 293 -5.34 -6.99 0.95
C VAL A 293 -4.72 -5.72 0.36
N PHE A 294 -5.01 -5.44 -0.90
CA PHE A 294 -4.56 -4.23 -1.59
C PHE A 294 -5.61 -3.77 -2.59
N ASP A 295 -5.39 -2.59 -3.19
CA ASP A 295 -6.19 -2.13 -4.31
C ASP A 295 -5.77 -2.85 -5.58
N ILE A 296 -6.61 -3.75 -6.07
CA ILE A 296 -6.43 -4.47 -7.34
C ILE A 296 -6.23 -3.49 -8.49
N THR A 297 -6.87 -2.31 -8.46
CA THR A 297 -6.69 -1.29 -9.49
C THR A 297 -5.28 -0.68 -9.52
N ASP A 298 -4.50 -0.81 -8.43
CA ASP A 298 -3.08 -0.45 -8.39
C ASP A 298 -2.15 -1.48 -9.06
N LEU A 299 -2.65 -2.66 -9.45
CA LEU A 299 -1.83 -3.61 -10.20
C LEU A 299 -1.50 -3.07 -11.60
N PRO A 300 -0.45 -3.59 -12.27
CA PRO A 300 -0.29 -3.42 -13.70
C PRO A 300 -1.54 -3.95 -14.39
N GLY A 301 -2.10 -3.23 -15.36
CA GLY A 301 -3.39 -3.60 -15.92
C GLY A 301 -3.88 -2.60 -16.94
N LYS A 302 -5.12 -2.77 -17.38
CA LYS A 302 -5.77 -1.88 -18.34
C LYS A 302 -7.17 -1.54 -17.89
N VAL A 303 -7.51 -0.25 -17.92
CA VAL A 303 -8.89 0.23 -17.79
C VAL A 303 -9.49 0.38 -19.19
N THR A 304 -10.75 0.01 -19.33
CA THR A 304 -11.54 0.24 -20.55
C THR A 304 -12.95 0.60 -20.17
N ASP A 305 -13.63 1.35 -21.04
CA ASP A 305 -15.03 1.69 -20.85
C ASP A 305 -15.86 1.36 -22.11
N GLN A 306 -17.17 1.32 -21.95
CA GLN A 306 -18.11 0.96 -23.01
C GLN A 306 -17.96 1.77 -24.30
N TYR A 307 -17.58 3.04 -24.19
CA TYR A 307 -17.59 3.99 -25.31
C TYR A 307 -16.19 4.44 -25.73
N ALA A 308 -15.12 3.84 -25.16
CA ALA A 308 -13.73 4.22 -25.42
C ALA A 308 -13.52 5.74 -25.29
N THR A 309 -14.05 6.31 -24.22
CA THR A 309 -13.83 7.71 -23.85
C THR A 309 -12.33 7.96 -23.64
N GLY A 310 -11.87 9.15 -24.00
CA GLY A 310 -10.45 9.52 -23.90
C GLY A 310 -10.25 10.96 -23.46
N GLY A 311 -8.99 11.33 -23.26
CA GLY A 311 -8.61 12.67 -22.79
C GLY A 311 -8.78 12.83 -21.29
N ALA A 312 -9.11 14.06 -20.85
CA ALA A 312 -9.18 14.42 -19.44
C ALA A 312 -10.34 13.75 -18.68
N GLU A 313 -11.30 13.13 -19.39
CA GLU A 313 -12.46 12.44 -18.79
C GLU A 313 -12.62 10.99 -19.30
N GLY A 314 -11.53 10.37 -19.73
CA GLY A 314 -11.51 9.00 -20.25
C GLY A 314 -11.70 7.92 -19.18
N GLY A 315 -11.90 6.66 -19.60
CA GLY A 315 -12.15 5.53 -18.69
C GLY A 315 -11.09 5.32 -17.61
N GLU A 316 -9.83 5.61 -17.89
CA GLU A 316 -8.72 5.53 -16.93
C GLU A 316 -8.94 6.43 -15.70
N ARG A 317 -9.68 7.54 -15.84
CA ARG A 317 -10.00 8.51 -14.77
C ARG A 317 -11.04 8.01 -13.77
N ALA A 318 -11.42 6.75 -13.84
CA ALA A 318 -12.23 6.10 -12.83
C ALA A 318 -11.40 5.09 -12.00
N ALA A 319 -10.12 4.93 -12.28
CA ALA A 319 -9.22 4.03 -11.55
C ALA A 319 -7.79 4.59 -11.60
N ASP A 320 -7.66 5.91 -11.43
CA ASP A 320 -6.38 6.62 -11.44
C ASP A 320 -5.93 7.08 -10.06
N ASN A 321 -6.53 6.50 -9.01
CA ASN A 321 -6.27 6.83 -7.62
C ASN A 321 -6.48 8.34 -7.33
N SER A 322 -7.37 9.00 -8.08
CA SER A 322 -7.66 10.41 -7.89
C SER A 322 -9.16 10.69 -7.91
N GLU A 323 -9.71 10.95 -6.72
CA GLU A 323 -11.08 11.44 -6.56
C GLU A 323 -11.35 12.82 -7.20
N TYR A 324 -10.31 13.53 -7.63
CA TYR A 324 -10.40 14.86 -8.23
C TYR A 324 -10.42 14.85 -9.76
N THR A 325 -10.10 13.72 -10.39
CA THR A 325 -10.39 13.49 -11.80
C THR A 325 -11.73 12.76 -11.94
N LYS A 326 -12.20 12.56 -13.17
CA LYS A 326 -13.42 11.79 -13.39
C LYS A 326 -13.48 11.17 -14.76
N TYR A 327 -14.07 10.00 -14.83
CA TYR A 327 -14.70 9.49 -16.04
C TYR A 327 -16.01 10.24 -16.31
N LEU A 328 -16.27 10.61 -17.56
CA LEU A 328 -17.55 11.14 -18.01
C LEU A 328 -17.95 10.55 -19.37
N THR A 329 -19.18 10.09 -19.47
CA THR A 329 -19.79 9.68 -20.74
C THR A 329 -21.06 10.45 -21.05
N GLN A 330 -21.36 10.62 -22.34
CA GLN A 330 -22.56 11.28 -22.84
C GLN A 330 -23.80 10.36 -22.85
N HIS A 331 -23.79 9.34 -22.00
CA HIS A 331 -24.80 8.29 -21.92
C HIS A 331 -25.27 8.11 -20.48
N THR A 332 -26.53 7.72 -20.31
CA THR A 332 -27.16 7.47 -19.01
C THR A 332 -26.68 6.19 -18.31
N THR A 333 -26.07 5.29 -19.08
CA THR A 333 -25.57 3.98 -18.64
C THR A 333 -24.23 3.72 -19.30
N THR A 334 -23.37 3.00 -18.60
CA THR A 334 -22.05 2.61 -19.10
C THR A 334 -21.56 1.35 -18.42
N TRP A 335 -20.47 0.79 -18.91
CA TRP A 335 -19.64 -0.11 -18.10
C TRP A 335 -18.21 0.42 -18.05
N LEU A 336 -17.59 0.25 -16.88
CA LEU A 336 -16.16 0.42 -16.65
C LEU A 336 -15.56 -0.97 -16.38
N GLN A 337 -14.43 -1.28 -16.98
CA GLN A 337 -13.78 -2.59 -16.85
C GLN A 337 -12.31 -2.41 -16.54
N TYR A 338 -11.85 -3.13 -15.52
CA TYR A 338 -10.46 -3.24 -15.18
C TYR A 338 -9.93 -4.67 -15.38
N GLN A 339 -8.75 -4.76 -15.99
CA GLN A 339 -8.09 -6.00 -16.36
C GLN A 339 -6.68 -6.05 -15.71
N PRO A 340 -6.52 -6.51 -14.45
CA PRO A 340 -5.22 -6.60 -13.76
C PRO A 340 -4.31 -7.64 -14.39
N ALA A 341 -3.00 -7.46 -14.50
CA ALA A 341 -2.06 -8.35 -15.19
C ALA A 341 -2.13 -9.80 -14.69
N SER A 342 -2.30 -9.97 -13.38
CA SER A 342 -2.51 -11.21 -12.65
C SER A 342 -3.98 -11.41 -12.26
N THR A 343 -4.37 -12.62 -11.85
CA THR A 343 -5.70 -12.85 -11.28
C THR A 343 -5.76 -12.30 -9.85
N SER A 344 -6.94 -11.91 -9.39
CA SER A 344 -7.14 -11.41 -8.02
C SER A 344 -8.50 -11.82 -7.48
N ARG A 345 -8.60 -12.06 -6.17
CA ARG A 345 -9.86 -12.38 -5.50
C ARG A 345 -10.41 -11.12 -4.83
N LEU A 346 -11.64 -10.74 -5.18
CA LEU A 346 -12.26 -9.51 -4.69
C LEU A 346 -12.79 -9.68 -3.26
N THR A 347 -12.49 -8.72 -2.38
CA THR A 347 -13.04 -8.61 -1.02
C THR A 347 -13.96 -7.40 -0.84
N GLY A 348 -13.86 -6.41 -1.72
CA GLY A 348 -14.71 -5.23 -1.70
C GLY A 348 -14.42 -4.27 -2.85
N TYR A 349 -15.16 -3.17 -2.91
CA TYR A 349 -14.92 -2.10 -3.89
C TYR A 349 -15.47 -0.78 -3.36
N THR A 350 -15.02 0.32 -3.96
CA THR A 350 -15.55 1.66 -3.69
C THR A 350 -16.08 2.31 -4.96
N VAL A 351 -17.01 3.26 -4.83
CA VAL A 351 -17.42 4.14 -5.93
C VAL A 351 -17.48 5.56 -5.38
N THR A 352 -16.85 6.50 -6.07
CA THR A 352 -16.74 7.91 -5.64
C THR A 352 -17.51 8.85 -6.57
N SER A 353 -18.33 9.75 -6.00
CA SER A 353 -19.04 10.77 -6.76
C SER A 353 -18.11 11.85 -7.30
N ALA A 354 -18.40 12.40 -8.49
CA ALA A 354 -17.52 13.41 -9.09
C ALA A 354 -17.72 14.83 -8.51
N ASN A 355 -17.26 15.86 -9.25
CA ASN A 355 -17.20 17.24 -8.77
C ASN A 355 -18.41 18.14 -9.09
N ASP A 356 -19.13 17.97 -10.22
CA ASP A 356 -20.00 19.03 -10.77
C ASP A 356 -21.53 18.80 -10.78
N SER A 357 -22.07 17.59 -11.07
CA SER A 357 -23.54 17.35 -11.02
C SER A 357 -23.96 16.01 -10.37
N PRO A 358 -24.75 16.02 -9.27
CA PRO A 358 -25.19 14.79 -8.61
C PRO A 358 -26.15 13.93 -9.45
N GLU A 359 -26.87 14.52 -10.41
CA GLU A 359 -27.79 13.80 -11.30
C GLU A 359 -27.08 12.82 -12.25
N ARG A 360 -25.77 13.01 -12.46
CA ARG A 360 -24.90 12.16 -13.29
C ARG A 360 -24.26 11.01 -12.52
N ASP A 361 -24.28 11.04 -11.19
CA ASP A 361 -23.64 9.99 -10.39
C ASP A 361 -24.39 8.66 -10.55
N PRO A 362 -23.70 7.51 -10.42
CA PRO A 362 -24.32 6.20 -10.52
C PRO A 362 -25.38 6.01 -9.44
N LYS A 363 -26.54 5.49 -9.82
CA LYS A 363 -27.65 5.18 -8.92
C LYS A 363 -27.86 3.68 -8.76
N ASN A 364 -27.71 2.95 -9.87
CA ASN A 364 -27.84 1.51 -9.93
C ASN A 364 -26.65 0.93 -10.69
N TRP A 365 -26.08 -0.16 -10.20
CA TRP A 365 -25.03 -0.88 -10.92
C TRP A 365 -24.94 -2.34 -10.50
N THR A 366 -24.29 -3.13 -11.36
CA THR A 366 -23.89 -4.50 -11.07
C THR A 366 -22.38 -4.60 -11.23
N LEU A 367 -21.69 -5.03 -10.17
CA LEU A 367 -20.28 -5.38 -10.26
C LEU A 367 -20.16 -6.85 -10.68
N ARG A 368 -19.32 -7.13 -11.67
CA ARG A 368 -19.13 -8.47 -12.24
C ARG A 368 -17.66 -8.87 -12.29
N GLY A 369 -17.40 -10.18 -12.18
CA GLY A 369 -16.10 -10.81 -12.36
C GLY A 369 -16.11 -11.80 -13.52
N SER A 370 -15.00 -11.92 -14.25
CA SER A 370 -14.79 -12.95 -15.27
C SER A 370 -13.36 -13.50 -15.23
N VAL A 371 -13.23 -14.80 -15.48
CA VAL A 371 -11.92 -15.48 -15.61
C VAL A 371 -11.41 -15.37 -17.06
N ASP A 372 -12.31 -15.37 -18.04
CA ASP A 372 -12.00 -15.48 -19.47
C ASP A 372 -12.34 -14.20 -20.28
N GLY A 373 -12.99 -13.21 -19.66
CA GLY A 373 -13.44 -11.96 -20.28
C GLY A 373 -14.75 -12.08 -21.06
N SER A 374 -15.32 -13.29 -21.16
CA SER A 374 -16.51 -13.60 -21.96
C SER A 374 -17.69 -14.09 -21.10
N THR A 375 -17.41 -14.91 -20.09
CA THR A 375 -18.39 -15.46 -19.14
C THR A 375 -18.33 -14.65 -17.86
N TRP A 376 -19.41 -13.95 -17.53
CA TRP A 376 -19.46 -13.02 -16.40
C TRP A 376 -20.31 -13.56 -15.25
N THR A 377 -19.82 -13.37 -14.03
CA THR A 377 -20.53 -13.67 -12.78
C THR A 377 -20.84 -12.36 -12.07
N ASP A 378 -22.09 -12.18 -11.64
CA ASP A 378 -22.50 -11.02 -10.85
C ASP A 378 -21.98 -11.19 -9.43
N LEU A 379 -21.18 -10.24 -8.96
CA LEU A 379 -20.54 -10.26 -7.64
C LEU A 379 -21.29 -9.40 -6.62
N ASP A 380 -21.83 -8.27 -7.06
CA ASP A 380 -22.66 -7.39 -6.25
C ASP A 380 -23.65 -6.61 -7.12
N THR A 381 -24.79 -6.21 -6.56
CA THR A 381 -25.77 -5.35 -7.24
C THR A 381 -26.32 -4.32 -6.28
N ARG A 382 -26.25 -3.05 -6.69
CA ARG A 382 -26.74 -1.91 -5.93
C ARG A 382 -27.84 -1.19 -6.69
N SER A 383 -28.79 -0.65 -5.94
CA SER A 383 -29.94 0.05 -6.50
C SER A 383 -30.40 1.17 -5.59
N GLY A 384 -30.72 2.32 -6.17
CA GLY A 384 -31.22 3.48 -5.42
C GLY A 384 -30.15 4.17 -4.60
N GLU A 385 -28.88 3.99 -4.96
CA GLU A 385 -27.76 4.64 -4.30
C GLU A 385 -27.80 6.15 -4.57
N TRP A 386 -27.54 6.93 -3.53
CA TRP A 386 -27.49 8.39 -3.60
C TRP A 386 -26.26 8.92 -2.87
N PHE A 387 -25.53 9.83 -3.50
CA PHE A 387 -24.39 10.50 -2.88
C PHE A 387 -24.86 11.82 -2.27
N THR A 388 -24.72 11.97 -0.96
CA THR A 388 -25.16 13.14 -0.20
C THR A 388 -24.21 14.32 -0.31
N SER A 389 -22.97 14.07 -0.72
CA SER A 389 -21.91 15.05 -0.93
C SER A 389 -21.13 14.74 -2.21
N ARG A 390 -20.33 15.71 -2.67
CA ARG A 390 -19.39 15.54 -3.79
C ARG A 390 -18.08 14.93 -3.30
N TYR A 391 -17.42 14.16 -4.16
CA TYR A 391 -16.24 13.35 -3.80
C TYR A 391 -16.53 12.35 -2.68
N GLN A 392 -17.79 11.96 -2.51
CA GLN A 392 -18.17 11.01 -1.49
C GLN A 392 -17.83 9.61 -1.98
N LYS A 393 -16.93 8.94 -1.24
CA LYS A 393 -16.57 7.54 -1.45
C LYS A 393 -17.59 6.65 -0.74
N LYS A 394 -18.20 5.72 -1.47
CA LYS A 394 -19.02 4.64 -0.89
C LYS A 394 -18.30 3.32 -0.99
N SER A 395 -18.19 2.62 0.13
CA SER A 395 -17.46 1.36 0.24
C SER A 395 -18.40 0.18 0.44
N TYR A 396 -18.11 -0.92 -0.23
CA TYR A 396 -18.93 -2.13 -0.22
C TYR A 396 -18.06 -3.38 -0.05
N THR A 397 -18.37 -4.22 0.93
CA THR A 397 -17.73 -5.52 1.09
C THR A 397 -18.39 -6.55 0.19
N VAL A 398 -17.57 -7.39 -0.45
CA VAL A 398 -18.00 -8.46 -1.35
C VAL A 398 -17.27 -9.75 -0.97
N GLY A 399 -18.01 -10.83 -0.75
CA GLY A 399 -17.42 -12.15 -0.57
C GLY A 399 -17.37 -12.88 -1.91
N THR A 400 -16.18 -13.18 -2.40
CA THR A 400 -16.01 -14.07 -3.57
C THR A 400 -15.38 -15.40 -3.16
N ASP A 401 -15.64 -16.48 -3.89
CA ASP A 401 -15.10 -17.82 -3.62
C ASP A 401 -13.94 -18.19 -4.56
N ARG A 402 -13.58 -17.29 -5.49
CA ARG A 402 -12.53 -17.51 -6.49
C ARG A 402 -11.92 -16.21 -7.00
N SER A 403 -10.74 -16.34 -7.61
CA SER A 403 -10.02 -15.27 -8.31
C SER A 403 -10.57 -14.98 -9.72
N TYR A 404 -10.48 -13.72 -10.16
CA TYR A 404 -10.93 -13.24 -11.46
C TYR A 404 -9.81 -12.46 -12.19
N ARG A 405 -9.86 -12.45 -13.52
CA ARG A 405 -8.91 -11.74 -14.41
C ARG A 405 -9.47 -10.45 -15.00
N TYR A 406 -10.78 -10.27 -14.88
CA TYR A 406 -11.55 -9.12 -15.37
C TYR A 406 -12.61 -8.74 -14.35
N PHE A 407 -12.72 -7.45 -14.09
CA PHE A 407 -13.75 -6.85 -13.25
C PHE A 407 -14.51 -5.81 -14.06
N ARG A 408 -15.84 -5.75 -13.93
CA ARG A 408 -16.66 -4.78 -14.65
C ARG A 408 -17.75 -4.19 -13.78
N LEU A 409 -17.78 -2.87 -13.68
CA LEU A 409 -18.85 -2.09 -13.07
C LEU A 409 -19.86 -1.69 -14.15
N ASP A 410 -20.98 -2.39 -14.23
CA ASP A 410 -22.07 -2.07 -15.15
C ASP A 410 -23.02 -1.05 -14.50
N VAL A 411 -22.88 0.24 -14.80
CA VAL A 411 -23.78 1.31 -14.34
C VAL A 411 -25.07 1.27 -15.17
N THR A 412 -26.15 0.82 -14.54
CA THR A 412 -27.45 0.56 -15.19
C THR A 412 -28.43 1.73 -15.06
N ALA A 413 -28.18 2.68 -14.16
CA ALA A 413 -28.89 3.95 -14.10
C ALA A 413 -28.07 5.00 -13.34
N ASN A 414 -28.30 6.27 -13.68
CA ASN A 414 -27.87 7.43 -12.90
C ASN A 414 -29.08 8.13 -12.25
N ASN A 415 -28.87 9.30 -11.67
CA ASN A 415 -29.87 10.09 -10.97
C ASN A 415 -30.74 10.99 -11.87
N GLY A 416 -30.78 10.73 -13.19
CA GLY A 416 -31.72 11.35 -14.13
C GLY A 416 -31.08 12.29 -15.16
N ALA A 417 -29.76 12.44 -15.16
CA ALA A 417 -29.04 13.18 -16.21
C ALA A 417 -28.89 12.36 -17.50
N GLY A 418 -28.65 13.02 -18.62
CA GLY A 418 -28.29 12.37 -19.89
C GLY A 418 -26.86 11.82 -19.96
N GLN A 419 -26.07 12.04 -18.91
CA GLN A 419 -24.63 11.75 -18.82
C GLN A 419 -24.35 10.99 -17.53
N THR A 420 -23.30 10.17 -17.50
CA THR A 420 -22.88 9.42 -16.32
C THR A 420 -21.42 9.69 -16.03
N GLN A 421 -21.10 9.85 -14.74
CA GLN A 421 -19.74 10.13 -14.28
C GLN A 421 -19.37 9.25 -13.10
N VAL A 422 -18.06 9.02 -12.91
CA VAL A 422 -17.47 8.35 -11.75
C VAL A 422 -16.14 9.03 -11.50
N ALA A 423 -15.89 9.51 -10.28
CA ALA A 423 -14.57 10.08 -9.95
C ALA A 423 -13.55 8.97 -9.73
N GLU A 424 -13.92 7.94 -8.98
CA GLU A 424 -13.01 6.82 -8.72
C GLU A 424 -13.78 5.53 -8.41
N TRP A 425 -13.18 4.40 -8.79
CA TRP A 425 -13.65 3.04 -8.60
C TRP A 425 -12.47 2.15 -8.22
N GLU A 426 -12.32 1.91 -6.92
CA GLU A 426 -11.26 1.06 -6.37
C GLU A 426 -11.78 -0.35 -6.18
N LEU A 427 -10.94 -1.35 -6.42
CA LEU A 427 -11.27 -2.76 -6.21
C LEU A 427 -10.35 -3.31 -5.12
N THR A 428 -10.88 -3.62 -3.94
CA THR A 428 -10.05 -4.21 -2.88
C THR A 428 -10.10 -5.72 -2.93
N GLY A 429 -8.95 -6.35 -2.80
CA GLY A 429 -8.88 -7.80 -2.79
C GLY A 429 -7.51 -8.36 -2.52
N THR A 430 -7.34 -9.65 -2.79
CA THR A 430 -6.15 -10.42 -2.44
C THR A 430 -5.41 -10.97 -3.65
N GLY A 431 -4.10 -11.14 -3.46
CA GLY A 431 -3.08 -11.36 -4.48
C GLY A 431 -1.68 -10.99 -3.95
N ASN A 432 -0.67 -10.89 -4.81
CA ASN A 432 0.72 -10.62 -4.39
C ASN A 432 0.99 -9.12 -4.16
N SER A 433 0.65 -8.58 -2.99
CA SER A 433 0.80 -7.15 -2.70
C SER A 433 2.25 -6.63 -2.68
N GLY A 434 3.26 -7.47 -2.42
CA GLY A 434 4.64 -7.02 -2.18
C GLY A 434 5.59 -7.04 -3.38
N SER A 435 5.24 -7.75 -4.47
CA SER A 435 6.12 -7.95 -5.63
C SER A 435 5.46 -7.63 -6.99
N GLN A 436 4.20 -7.15 -6.98
CA GLN A 436 3.46 -6.85 -8.21
C GLN A 436 3.01 -5.39 -8.36
N ILE A 437 3.09 -4.53 -7.33
CA ILE A 437 2.79 -3.10 -7.50
C ILE A 437 4.04 -2.43 -8.06
N ASP A 438 3.95 -1.89 -9.28
CA ASP A 438 5.03 -1.14 -9.89
C ASP A 438 5.21 0.21 -9.18
N ALA A 439 6.46 0.67 -9.07
CA ALA A 439 6.73 2.02 -8.62
C ALA A 439 6.08 3.05 -9.58
N PRO A 440 5.64 4.22 -9.10
CA PRO A 440 4.95 5.20 -9.94
C PRO A 440 5.85 5.73 -11.07
N GLU A 441 5.23 6.15 -12.17
CA GLU A 441 5.92 6.95 -13.18
C GLU A 441 6.34 8.30 -12.61
N ALA A 442 7.56 8.74 -12.92
CA ALA A 442 8.06 10.00 -12.40
C ALA A 442 7.24 11.18 -12.93
N PRO A 443 6.85 12.15 -12.07
CA PRO A 443 6.18 13.36 -12.52
C PRO A 443 7.07 14.14 -13.50
N SER A 444 6.47 15.03 -14.29
CA SER A 444 7.20 15.83 -15.27
C SER A 444 6.76 17.28 -15.29
N GLY A 445 7.47 18.13 -16.04
CA GLY A 445 7.08 19.53 -16.23
C GLY A 445 7.04 20.37 -14.95
N LEU A 446 7.79 20.00 -13.90
CA LEU A 446 7.86 20.78 -12.66
C LEU A 446 8.30 22.21 -12.99
N SER A 447 7.47 23.16 -12.56
CA SER A 447 7.70 24.60 -12.72
C SER A 447 7.43 25.30 -11.39
N VAL A 448 8.11 26.42 -11.18
CA VAL A 448 7.98 27.22 -9.96
C VAL A 448 7.97 28.71 -10.30
N LYS A 449 7.06 29.45 -9.66
CA LYS A 449 6.96 30.91 -9.76
C LYS A 449 6.89 31.52 -8.36
N ALA A 450 7.84 32.38 -8.00
CA ALA A 450 7.74 33.20 -6.81
C ALA A 450 6.69 34.27 -7.08
N VAL A 451 5.63 34.28 -6.27
CA VAL A 451 4.47 35.16 -6.45
C VAL A 451 4.49 36.33 -5.46
N SER A 452 5.13 36.14 -4.31
CA SER A 452 5.43 37.16 -3.31
C SER A 452 6.80 36.90 -2.70
N GLY A 453 7.26 37.80 -1.82
CA GLY A 453 8.53 37.62 -1.11
C GLY A 453 8.55 36.42 -0.17
N ASP A 454 7.41 35.82 0.13
CA ASP A 454 7.26 34.71 1.06
C ASP A 454 6.54 33.50 0.47
N GLN A 455 6.29 33.48 -0.84
CA GLN A 455 5.51 32.41 -1.47
C GLN A 455 6.00 32.06 -2.86
N ALA A 456 5.95 30.76 -3.17
CA ALA A 456 6.15 30.23 -4.49
C ALA A 456 5.04 29.25 -4.85
N VAL A 457 4.50 29.39 -6.07
CA VAL A 457 3.52 28.45 -6.63
C VAL A 457 4.24 27.48 -7.53
N LEU A 458 4.05 26.20 -7.26
CA LEU A 458 4.59 25.08 -8.03
C LEU A 458 3.48 24.42 -8.83
N SER A 459 3.83 23.93 -10.02
CA SER A 459 2.92 23.14 -10.86
C SER A 459 3.70 22.07 -11.61
N TRP A 460 3.10 20.89 -11.80
CA TRP A 460 3.70 19.75 -12.49
C TRP A 460 2.64 18.96 -13.26
N THR A 461 3.10 18.04 -14.11
CA THR A 461 2.26 17.03 -14.76
C THR A 461 2.39 15.73 -14.00
N ASP A 462 1.24 15.20 -13.60
CA ASP A 462 1.10 13.84 -13.11
C ASP A 462 1.12 12.88 -14.31
N ASN A 463 2.01 11.89 -14.23
CA ASN A 463 2.20 10.88 -15.27
C ASN A 463 1.74 9.50 -14.82
N SER A 464 1.42 9.34 -13.55
CA SER A 464 1.11 8.05 -12.95
C SER A 464 -0.40 7.96 -12.69
N ARG A 465 -0.85 6.72 -12.52
CA ARG A 465 -2.19 6.37 -12.01
C ARG A 465 -2.11 5.53 -10.72
N LEU A 466 -0.88 5.27 -10.26
CA LEU A 466 -0.50 4.34 -9.19
C LEU A 466 0.07 5.08 -7.98
N GLU A 467 0.23 6.39 -8.07
CA GLU A 467 0.79 7.22 -7.02
C GLU A 467 -0.24 7.36 -5.90
N GLN A 468 0.21 7.13 -4.68
CA GLN A 468 -0.60 7.38 -3.48
C GLN A 468 -0.27 8.75 -2.89
N SER A 469 0.89 9.29 -3.23
CA SER A 469 1.31 10.64 -2.85
C SER A 469 2.46 11.13 -3.72
N PHE A 470 2.76 12.43 -3.61
CA PHE A 470 4.01 13.01 -4.05
C PHE A 470 4.88 13.43 -2.87
N ARG A 471 6.20 13.31 -3.03
CA ARG A 471 7.20 13.87 -2.12
C ARG A 471 7.83 15.11 -2.76
N LEU A 472 7.43 16.28 -2.30
CA LEU A 472 8.04 17.56 -2.70
C LEU A 472 9.21 17.86 -1.76
N GLU A 473 10.36 18.23 -2.31
CA GLU A 473 11.54 18.62 -1.54
C GLU A 473 12.03 20.01 -1.94
N ARG A 474 12.60 20.71 -0.96
CA ARG A 474 13.12 22.07 -1.09
C ARG A 474 14.53 22.16 -0.52
N SER A 475 15.39 22.90 -1.21
CA SER A 475 16.79 23.16 -0.84
C SER A 475 17.15 24.63 -1.02
N LEU A 476 18.07 25.15 -0.19
CA LEU A 476 18.64 26.50 -0.32
C LEU A 476 19.86 26.57 -1.25
N ASN A 477 20.50 25.43 -1.52
CA ASN A 477 21.74 25.36 -2.32
C ASN A 477 21.64 24.38 -3.50
N GLY A 478 20.53 23.66 -3.61
CA GLY A 478 20.28 22.67 -4.67
C GLY A 478 20.94 21.31 -4.44
N THR A 479 21.61 21.11 -3.30
CA THR A 479 22.26 19.84 -2.94
C THR A 479 21.73 19.25 -1.63
N ASP A 480 21.41 20.09 -0.65
CA ASP A 480 20.96 19.69 0.68
C ASP A 480 19.44 19.85 0.78
N TRP A 481 18.71 18.75 0.82
CA TRP A 481 17.25 18.69 0.74
C TRP A 481 16.62 18.55 2.12
N ASP A 482 16.84 19.54 2.99
CA ASP A 482 16.47 19.50 4.42
C ASP A 482 14.97 19.66 4.69
N TRP A 483 14.21 20.13 3.70
CA TRP A 483 12.75 20.28 3.80
C TRP A 483 12.05 19.35 2.81
N SER A 484 10.97 18.73 3.28
CA SER A 484 10.11 17.91 2.44
C SER A 484 8.66 17.96 2.89
N ARG A 485 7.73 17.82 1.95
CA ARG A 485 6.29 17.69 2.21
C ARG A 485 5.70 16.54 1.40
N VAL A 486 4.81 15.79 2.05
CA VAL A 486 3.95 14.81 1.37
C VAL A 486 2.72 15.55 0.87
N VAL A 487 2.40 15.35 -0.41
CA VAL A 487 1.27 15.95 -1.10
C VAL A 487 0.35 14.81 -1.55
N PRO A 488 -0.98 14.90 -1.39
CA PRO A 488 -1.90 13.84 -1.81
C PRO A 488 -1.81 13.50 -3.30
N ASN A 489 -2.23 12.28 -3.66
CA ASN A 489 -2.40 11.84 -5.06
C ASN A 489 -3.29 12.78 -5.88
N GLY A 490 -3.15 12.72 -7.21
CA GLY A 490 -3.85 13.61 -8.15
C GLY A 490 -3.56 15.11 -8.02
N THR A 491 -2.76 15.54 -7.05
CA THR A 491 -2.37 16.95 -6.90
C THR A 491 -1.39 17.33 -8.00
N THR A 492 -1.62 18.46 -8.66
CA THR A 492 -0.74 18.98 -9.74
C THR A 492 -0.24 20.40 -9.47
N ARG A 493 -0.67 20.99 -8.35
CA ARG A 493 -0.27 22.33 -7.91
C ARG A 493 -0.09 22.38 -6.41
N TYR A 494 0.95 23.11 -5.98
CA TYR A 494 1.22 23.35 -4.57
C TYR A 494 1.72 24.77 -4.34
N THR A 495 1.21 25.45 -3.31
CA THR A 495 1.69 26.76 -2.88
C THR A 495 2.60 26.57 -1.67
N ASP A 496 3.89 26.86 -1.86
CA ASP A 496 4.86 26.88 -0.79
C ASP A 496 4.83 28.24 -0.09
N LEU A 497 4.52 28.23 1.20
CA LEU A 497 4.23 29.41 2.01
C LEU A 497 5.32 29.63 3.07
N GLY A 498 5.47 30.87 3.55
CA GLY A 498 6.39 31.20 4.63
C GLY A 498 7.87 31.21 4.22
N LEU A 499 8.14 31.47 2.95
CA LEU A 499 9.49 31.66 2.42
C LEU A 499 10.12 32.97 2.94
N THR A 500 11.43 33.05 2.87
CA THR A 500 12.17 34.28 3.16
C THR A 500 12.37 35.06 1.86
N GLY A 501 12.17 36.38 1.90
CA GLY A 501 12.39 37.26 0.75
C GLY A 501 13.84 37.31 0.30
N ASN A 502 14.07 37.66 -0.97
CA ASN A 502 15.40 37.73 -1.59
C ASN A 502 16.22 36.42 -1.45
N THR A 503 15.54 35.28 -1.37
CA THR A 503 16.17 33.97 -1.12
C THR A 503 15.92 33.05 -2.31
N THR A 504 16.96 32.31 -2.71
CA THR A 504 16.83 31.32 -3.78
C THR A 504 16.46 29.97 -3.19
N TYR A 505 15.43 29.35 -3.75
CA TYR A 505 14.96 28.02 -3.40
C TYR A 505 15.03 27.11 -4.61
N HIS A 506 15.42 25.86 -4.38
CA HIS A 506 15.45 24.77 -5.35
C HIS A 506 14.39 23.75 -4.98
N TYR A 507 13.69 23.20 -5.97
CA TYR A 507 12.61 22.24 -5.77
C TYR A 507 12.80 21.02 -6.66
N ARG A 508 12.46 19.85 -6.11
CA ARG A 508 12.31 18.60 -6.87
C ARG A 508 11.13 17.82 -6.32
N LEU A 509 10.56 16.97 -7.16
CA LEU A 509 9.34 16.21 -6.83
C LEU A 509 9.49 14.76 -7.31
N ARG A 510 8.93 13.81 -6.57
CA ARG A 510 8.74 12.43 -7.02
C ARG A 510 7.38 11.91 -6.57
N ALA A 511 6.93 10.81 -7.15
CA ALA A 511 5.73 10.08 -6.76
C ALA A 511 6.10 8.85 -5.93
N ASP A 512 5.29 8.55 -4.90
CA ASP A 512 5.51 7.46 -3.94
C ASP A 512 4.25 6.57 -3.87
N ASN A 513 4.44 5.25 -3.81
CA ASN A 513 3.39 4.26 -3.51
C ASN A 513 3.97 3.05 -2.73
N ALA A 514 3.16 2.01 -2.50
CA ALA A 514 3.60 0.79 -1.82
C ALA A 514 4.67 -0.02 -2.59
N GLY A 515 4.69 0.06 -3.93
CA GLY A 515 5.66 -0.58 -4.81
C GLY A 515 7.03 0.12 -4.85
N GLY A 516 7.10 1.37 -4.39
CA GLY A 516 8.34 2.12 -4.26
C GLY A 516 8.19 3.60 -4.62
N GLN A 517 9.29 4.17 -5.10
CA GLN A 517 9.44 5.60 -5.36
C GLN A 517 9.84 5.79 -6.82
N SER A 518 9.24 6.78 -7.48
CA SER A 518 9.69 7.20 -8.80
C SER A 518 11.07 7.89 -8.72
N ALA A 519 11.70 8.09 -9.88
CA ALA A 519 12.78 9.07 -9.98
C ALA A 519 12.26 10.48 -9.65
N TYR A 520 13.15 11.36 -9.16
CA TYR A 520 12.82 12.78 -9.02
C TYR A 520 12.76 13.49 -10.38
N THR A 521 11.96 14.54 -10.45
CA THR A 521 12.03 15.53 -11.53
C THR A 521 13.40 16.19 -11.61
N THR A 522 13.69 16.80 -12.76
CA THR A 522 14.82 17.75 -12.85
C THR A 522 14.57 18.91 -11.88
N PRO A 523 15.53 19.26 -11.01
CA PRO A 523 15.34 20.36 -10.08
C PRO A 523 15.12 21.70 -10.79
N VAL A 524 14.19 22.49 -10.28
CA VAL A 524 13.95 23.88 -10.70
C VAL A 524 14.28 24.82 -9.56
N SER A 525 14.58 26.09 -9.86
CA SER A 525 14.84 27.09 -8.84
C SER A 525 14.11 28.40 -9.08
N VAL A 526 13.91 29.14 -8.01
CA VAL A 526 13.31 30.47 -8.02
C VAL A 526 13.92 31.34 -6.94
N THR A 527 14.03 32.64 -7.19
CA THR A 527 14.40 33.63 -6.17
C THR A 527 13.16 34.41 -5.78
N THR A 528 12.82 34.42 -4.49
CA THR A 528 11.73 35.24 -3.98
C THR A 528 12.08 36.74 -4.08
N PRO A 529 11.12 37.61 -4.41
CA PRO A 529 11.31 39.06 -4.30
C PRO A 529 11.43 39.50 -2.82
N SER A 530 11.57 40.80 -2.60
CA SER A 530 11.56 41.34 -1.23
C SER A 530 10.18 41.13 -0.57
N SER A 531 10.18 40.77 0.71
CA SER A 531 8.96 40.73 1.53
C SER A 531 8.53 42.11 2.05
N ALA A 532 9.33 43.16 1.83
CA ALA A 532 9.01 44.49 2.30
C ALA A 532 7.71 45.02 1.66
N MET A 533 6.83 45.58 2.48
CA MET A 533 5.67 46.31 1.99
C MET A 533 6.13 47.56 1.23
N PRO A 534 5.60 47.82 0.02
CA PRO A 534 6.05 48.95 -0.76
C PRO A 534 5.63 50.28 -0.10
N ALA A 535 6.35 51.37 -0.39
CA ALA A 535 6.01 52.70 0.12
C ALA A 535 4.74 53.25 -0.56
N THR A 536 4.56 52.91 -1.84
CA THR A 536 3.38 53.20 -2.64
C THR A 536 2.86 51.90 -3.23
N TRP A 537 1.55 51.73 -3.30
CA TRP A 537 0.93 50.51 -3.84
C TRP A 537 -0.21 50.86 -4.78
N GLN A 538 -0.21 50.24 -5.97
CA GLN A 538 -1.29 50.40 -6.94
C GLN A 538 -2.28 49.25 -6.79
N GLU A 539 -3.45 49.54 -6.25
CA GLU A 539 -4.58 48.60 -6.28
C GLU A 539 -4.98 48.33 -7.73
N HIS A 540 -5.43 47.10 -7.98
CA HIS A 540 -5.76 46.64 -9.33
C HIS A 540 -6.80 45.51 -9.35
N TRP A 541 -7.72 45.50 -8.39
CA TRP A 541 -8.81 44.52 -8.32
C TRP A 541 -10.15 45.16 -8.73
N LEU A 542 -10.96 44.46 -9.53
CA LEU A 542 -12.20 44.99 -10.13
C LEU A 542 -12.08 46.43 -10.67
N GLU A 543 -12.80 47.37 -10.08
CA GLU A 543 -12.82 48.80 -10.41
C GLU A 543 -11.88 49.64 -9.54
N HIS A 544 -11.21 49.02 -8.57
CA HIS A 544 -10.24 49.65 -7.67
C HIS A 544 -8.90 49.80 -8.38
N VAL A 545 -8.63 51.02 -8.84
CA VAL A 545 -7.34 51.42 -9.43
C VAL A 545 -6.85 52.69 -8.72
N GLN A 546 -6.57 52.61 -7.42
CA GLN A 546 -6.04 53.73 -6.64
C GLN A 546 -4.56 53.57 -6.35
N LEU A 547 -3.83 54.68 -6.40
CA LEU A 547 -2.50 54.77 -5.85
C LEU A 547 -2.62 55.03 -4.34
N LEU A 548 -2.02 54.14 -3.57
CA LEU A 548 -2.02 54.19 -2.12
C LEU A 548 -0.65 54.59 -1.60
N ASP A 549 -0.63 55.35 -0.52
CA ASP A 549 0.56 55.63 0.26
C ASP A 549 0.53 54.87 1.58
N LYS A 550 1.64 54.19 1.91
CA LYS A 550 1.83 53.59 3.22
C LYS A 550 2.04 54.68 4.27
N VAL A 551 1.10 54.80 5.20
CA VAL A 551 1.11 55.83 6.26
C VAL A 551 1.58 55.32 7.62
N HIS A 552 1.53 54.00 7.83
CA HIS A 552 2.04 53.36 9.05
C HIS A 552 2.55 51.95 8.73
N GLU A 553 3.58 51.52 9.46
CA GLU A 553 4.09 50.16 9.37
C GLU A 553 4.70 49.73 10.72
N ASN A 554 4.45 48.48 11.09
CA ASN A 554 5.14 47.76 12.16
C ASN A 554 5.20 46.25 11.81
N ASP A 555 5.71 45.42 12.72
CA ASP A 555 5.87 43.97 12.49
C ASP A 555 4.52 43.23 12.25
N ASP A 556 3.41 43.85 12.62
CA ASP A 556 2.07 43.29 12.51
C ASP A 556 1.29 43.82 11.30
N VAL A 557 1.36 45.12 11.01
CA VAL A 557 0.49 45.76 10.00
C VAL A 557 1.24 46.78 9.15
N ALA A 558 0.77 46.95 7.91
CA ALA A 558 1.05 48.10 7.06
C ALA A 558 -0.27 48.77 6.69
N ILE A 559 -0.40 50.05 6.99
CA ILE A 559 -1.64 50.81 6.73
C ILE A 559 -1.42 51.73 5.55
N TYR A 560 -2.37 51.69 4.63
CA TYR A 560 -2.38 52.42 3.38
C TYR A 560 -3.59 53.32 3.28
N PHE A 561 -3.35 54.56 2.83
CA PHE A 561 -4.39 55.54 2.53
C PHE A 561 -4.26 55.96 1.08
N ASP A 562 -5.40 56.17 0.44
CA ASP A 562 -5.45 56.97 -0.78
C ASP A 562 -5.35 58.47 -0.47
N ASP A 563 -5.42 59.30 -1.52
CA ASP A 563 -5.35 60.76 -1.40
C ASP A 563 -6.59 61.41 -0.75
N ASP A 564 -7.73 60.70 -0.66
CA ASP A 564 -8.98 61.22 -0.09
C ASP A 564 -9.03 61.03 1.45
N MET A 565 -8.26 60.09 1.97
CA MET A 565 -8.13 59.82 3.40
C MET A 565 -7.37 60.91 4.16
N ASP A 566 -7.90 61.28 5.32
CA ASP A 566 -7.24 62.20 6.23
C ASP A 566 -6.09 61.50 6.97
N ARG A 567 -4.86 61.88 6.65
CA ARG A 567 -3.64 61.29 7.24
C ARG A 567 -3.51 61.51 8.76
N SER A 568 -4.35 62.36 9.36
CA SER A 568 -4.41 62.53 10.81
C SER A 568 -5.19 61.42 11.54
N GLN A 569 -5.83 60.48 10.84
CA GLN A 569 -6.56 59.32 11.39
C GLN A 569 -5.62 58.24 11.98
N THR A 570 -4.73 58.63 12.88
CA THR A 570 -3.70 57.74 13.45
C THR A 570 -4.23 56.75 14.48
N TRP A 571 -5.49 56.86 14.90
CA TRP A 571 -6.12 55.90 15.83
C TRP A 571 -6.20 54.49 15.21
N LEU A 572 -6.33 54.41 13.88
CA LEU A 572 -6.30 53.16 13.11
C LEU A 572 -5.02 52.37 13.35
N ASN A 573 -3.87 53.05 13.48
CA ASN A 573 -2.57 52.42 13.72
C ASN A 573 -2.61 51.51 14.96
N GLY A 574 -3.07 52.06 16.09
CA GLY A 574 -3.16 51.31 17.34
C GLY A 574 -4.29 50.27 17.33
N TYR A 575 -5.42 50.61 16.70
CA TYR A 575 -6.60 49.75 16.65
C TYR A 575 -6.36 48.48 15.82
N VAL A 576 -5.93 48.62 14.56
CA VAL A 576 -5.68 47.49 13.65
C VAL A 576 -4.52 46.63 14.17
N THR A 577 -3.45 47.24 14.67
CA THR A 577 -2.31 46.51 15.25
C THR A 577 -2.75 45.61 16.41
N LYS A 578 -3.56 46.12 17.34
CA LYS A 578 -4.02 45.33 18.49
C LYS A 578 -4.88 44.14 18.07
N LEU A 579 -5.81 44.36 17.13
CA LEU A 579 -6.67 43.30 16.61
C LEU A 579 -5.85 42.23 15.91
N TRP A 580 -5.07 42.61 14.89
CA TRP A 580 -4.30 41.65 14.10
C TRP A 580 -3.26 40.89 14.93
N LYS A 581 -2.62 41.56 15.89
CA LYS A 581 -1.71 40.90 16.83
C LYS A 581 -2.42 39.83 17.66
N TYR A 582 -3.64 40.11 18.14
CA TYR A 582 -4.45 39.10 18.81
C TYR A 582 -4.83 37.97 17.85
N THR A 583 -5.28 38.28 16.63
CA THR A 583 -5.64 37.31 15.59
C THR A 583 -4.52 36.32 15.34
N LYS A 584 -3.32 36.79 15.05
CA LYS A 584 -2.15 35.95 14.77
C LYS A 584 -1.73 35.05 15.94
N GLN A 585 -2.02 35.48 17.16
CA GLN A 585 -1.67 34.71 18.35
C GLN A 585 -2.68 33.60 18.65
N ASN A 586 -3.92 33.72 18.17
CA ASN A 586 -5.03 32.87 18.63
C ASN A 586 -5.78 32.13 17.51
N TYR A 587 -5.62 32.50 16.23
CA TYR A 587 -6.40 31.97 15.10
C TYR A 587 -5.55 31.34 13.99
N GLY A 588 -4.52 30.59 14.38
CA GLY A 588 -3.70 29.79 13.47
C GLY A 588 -2.50 30.53 12.85
N SER A 589 -1.77 29.82 11.99
CA SER A 589 -0.60 30.34 11.29
C SER A 589 -0.98 30.95 9.94
N PHE A 590 -0.58 32.19 9.71
CA PHE A 590 -0.73 32.89 8.44
C PHE A 590 0.62 33.00 7.75
N SER A 591 0.67 32.71 6.45
CA SER A 591 1.80 33.14 5.62
C SER A 591 1.74 34.65 5.44
N ASN A 592 2.90 35.30 5.33
CA ASN A 592 3.04 36.76 5.42
C ASN A 592 2.25 37.35 6.61
N PRO A 593 2.77 37.28 7.84
CA PRO A 593 2.01 37.67 9.03
C PRO A 593 1.77 39.18 9.13
N GLN A 594 2.11 39.97 8.11
CA GLN A 594 1.79 41.39 8.09
C GLN A 594 0.47 41.61 7.35
N LEU A 595 -0.49 42.25 8.00
CA LEU A 595 -1.75 42.65 7.36
C LEU A 595 -1.57 43.97 6.61
N ALA A 596 -1.92 44.00 5.33
CA ALA A 596 -2.11 45.23 4.58
C ALA A 596 -3.53 45.76 4.83
N ALA A 597 -3.67 46.87 5.53
CA ALA A 597 -4.97 47.49 5.79
C ALA A 597 -5.11 48.78 4.98
N ILE A 598 -6.08 48.79 4.08
CA ILE A 598 -6.33 49.88 3.15
C ILE A 598 -7.65 50.55 3.52
N PHE A 599 -7.63 51.88 3.50
CA PHE A 599 -8.78 52.67 3.88
C PHE A 599 -9.05 53.77 2.85
N HIS A 600 -10.33 53.95 2.53
CA HIS A 600 -10.82 54.92 1.56
C HIS A 600 -11.90 55.82 2.18
N LYS A 601 -11.91 57.09 1.79
CA LYS A 601 -12.95 58.05 2.19
C LYS A 601 -13.90 58.38 1.05
N GLY A 602 -15.19 58.18 1.27
CA GLY A 602 -16.25 58.63 0.36
C GLY A 602 -16.36 57.85 -0.96
N LYS A 603 -15.65 56.73 -1.08
CA LYS A 603 -15.68 55.81 -2.23
C LYS A 603 -15.51 54.36 -1.77
N TYR A 604 -15.85 53.43 -2.66
CA TYR A 604 -15.77 51.98 -2.44
C TYR A 604 -16.44 51.50 -1.14
N GLY A 605 -17.71 51.86 -0.98
CA GLY A 605 -18.45 51.61 0.25
C GLY A 605 -18.54 50.13 0.61
N GLY A 606 -18.15 49.78 1.84
CA GLY A 606 -18.11 48.41 2.34
C GLY A 606 -16.68 47.97 2.63
N GLY A 607 -16.49 46.67 2.85
CA GLY A 607 -15.19 46.05 2.95
C GLY A 607 -15.00 44.97 1.90
N HIS A 608 -13.75 44.78 1.50
CA HIS A 608 -13.29 43.74 0.60
C HIS A 608 -12.04 43.09 1.21
N PRO A 609 -12.17 41.89 1.77
CA PRO A 609 -11.04 41.17 2.30
C PRO A 609 -10.41 40.33 1.18
N SER A 610 -9.09 40.22 1.20
CA SER A 610 -8.37 39.27 0.34
C SER A 610 -7.19 38.67 1.09
N ASN A 611 -6.66 37.57 0.56
CA ASN A 611 -5.68 36.76 1.26
C ASN A 611 -4.52 36.35 0.35
N VAL A 612 -3.58 35.66 0.95
CA VAL A 612 -2.34 35.18 0.34
C VAL A 612 -2.51 34.29 -0.89
N PHE A 613 -3.70 33.79 -1.20
CA PHE A 613 -3.95 32.96 -2.38
C PHE A 613 -4.46 33.74 -3.60
N ASP A 614 -4.74 35.04 -3.44
CA ASP A 614 -5.32 35.89 -4.47
C ASP A 614 -4.26 36.76 -5.17
N ALA A 615 -4.13 36.55 -6.48
CA ALA A 615 -3.21 37.30 -7.33
C ALA A 615 -3.62 38.77 -7.52
N SER A 616 -4.92 39.10 -7.40
CA SER A 616 -5.41 40.47 -7.58
C SER A 616 -5.04 41.41 -6.43
N HIS A 617 -4.54 40.84 -5.32
CA HIS A 617 -4.10 41.52 -4.12
C HIS A 617 -2.61 41.25 -3.82
N ASP A 618 -1.83 40.93 -4.86
CA ASP A 618 -0.40 40.63 -4.78
C ASP A 618 -0.05 39.53 -3.76
N TYR A 619 -0.96 38.57 -3.54
CA TYR A 619 -0.78 37.45 -2.60
C TYR A 619 -0.49 37.91 -1.16
N ARG A 620 -1.23 38.93 -0.68
CA ARG A 620 -1.13 39.49 0.68
C ARG A 620 -2.41 39.25 1.47
N ASN A 621 -2.30 39.22 2.80
CA ASN A 621 -3.45 39.41 3.66
C ASN A 621 -3.86 40.89 3.59
N VAL A 622 -5.07 41.16 3.11
CA VAL A 622 -5.56 42.50 2.81
C VAL A 622 -6.95 42.71 3.38
N ILE A 623 -7.15 43.82 4.08
CA ILE A 623 -8.48 44.40 4.27
C ILE A 623 -8.52 45.71 3.49
N ASP A 624 -9.50 45.87 2.62
CA ASP A 624 -9.74 47.08 1.83
C ASP A 624 -11.12 47.61 2.20
N ILE A 625 -11.20 48.84 2.75
CA ILE A 625 -12.44 49.34 3.35
C ILE A 625 -12.70 50.79 2.93
N GLY A 626 -13.89 51.04 2.41
CA GLY A 626 -14.38 52.39 2.13
C GLY A 626 -15.55 52.81 2.98
N LEU A 627 -15.44 53.98 3.61
CA LEU A 627 -16.51 54.59 4.41
C LEU A 627 -16.65 56.09 4.13
N ALA A 628 -17.80 56.66 4.49
CA ALA A 628 -18.02 58.10 4.37
C ALA A 628 -17.21 58.92 5.39
N ASP A 629 -17.03 58.39 6.60
CA ASP A 629 -16.28 59.01 7.70
C ASP A 629 -15.46 57.96 8.46
N TRP A 630 -14.33 58.41 9.02
CA TRP A 630 -13.35 57.59 9.72
C TRP A 630 -13.06 58.13 11.13
N SER A 631 -13.99 58.88 11.72
CA SER A 631 -13.90 59.35 13.09
C SER A 631 -13.67 58.20 14.07
N GLU A 632 -12.72 58.37 15.00
CA GLU A 632 -12.44 57.36 16.05
C GLU A 632 -13.68 57.00 16.87
N THR A 633 -14.64 57.90 17.03
CA THR A 633 -15.87 57.63 17.78
C THR A 633 -16.92 56.86 16.98
N ASP A 634 -16.73 56.67 15.68
CA ASP A 634 -17.65 55.92 14.84
C ASP A 634 -17.51 54.41 15.07
N THR A 635 -18.54 53.82 15.67
CA THR A 635 -18.58 52.36 15.87
C THR A 635 -18.66 51.58 14.56
N GLN A 636 -19.15 52.16 13.47
CA GLN A 636 -19.19 51.49 12.18
C GLN A 636 -17.78 51.28 11.62
N ALA A 637 -16.92 52.31 11.66
CA ALA A 637 -15.53 52.23 11.24
C ALA A 637 -14.76 51.13 11.98
N ARG A 638 -14.95 51.02 13.30
CA ARG A 638 -14.37 49.95 14.10
C ARG A 638 -14.92 48.57 13.72
N ASN A 639 -16.25 48.42 13.65
CA ASN A 639 -16.87 47.13 13.41
C ASN A 639 -16.61 46.58 12.00
N VAL A 640 -16.61 47.40 10.95
CA VAL A 640 -16.26 46.91 9.61
C VAL A 640 -14.79 46.47 9.56
N THR A 641 -13.89 47.23 10.20
CA THR A 641 -12.46 46.90 10.23
C THR A 641 -12.20 45.55 10.91
N SER A 642 -12.82 45.30 12.06
CA SER A 642 -12.67 44.01 12.74
C SER A 642 -13.39 42.86 12.02
N HIS A 643 -14.48 43.15 11.32
CA HIS A 643 -15.18 42.18 10.48
C HIS A 643 -14.31 41.70 9.32
N GLU A 644 -13.67 42.61 8.57
CA GLU A 644 -12.79 42.23 7.47
C GLU A 644 -11.57 41.40 7.93
N ILE A 645 -11.05 41.66 9.12
CA ILE A 645 -9.98 40.83 9.69
C ILE A 645 -10.47 39.39 9.94
N ALA A 646 -11.74 39.20 10.30
CA ALA A 646 -12.32 37.88 10.49
C ALA A 646 -12.28 37.04 9.20
N HIS A 647 -12.47 37.67 8.04
CA HIS A 647 -12.40 37.00 6.75
C HIS A 647 -10.99 36.50 6.41
N ILE A 648 -9.94 37.17 6.89
CA ILE A 648 -8.57 36.65 6.75
C ILE A 648 -8.41 35.33 7.48
N VAL A 649 -8.92 35.23 8.72
CA VAL A 649 -8.96 33.97 9.46
C VAL A 649 -9.73 32.93 8.66
N GLU A 650 -10.94 33.28 8.25
CA GLU A 650 -11.85 32.36 7.60
C GLU A 650 -11.28 31.75 6.31
N PHE A 651 -10.66 32.54 5.45
CA PHE A 651 -10.29 32.11 4.11
C PHE A 651 -8.82 31.68 3.95
N SER A 652 -8.00 31.79 5.01
CA SER A 652 -6.56 31.52 4.90
C SER A 652 -5.89 30.90 6.12
N ALA A 653 -6.61 30.73 7.24
CA ALA A 653 -6.03 30.08 8.42
C ALA A 653 -5.47 28.70 8.06
N TYR A 654 -4.33 28.36 8.67
CA TYR A 654 -3.64 27.09 8.45
C TYR A 654 -3.18 26.82 7.01
N GLY A 655 -3.14 27.85 6.17
CA GLY A 655 -2.58 27.76 4.82
C GLY A 655 -3.46 26.99 3.84
N VAL A 656 -4.77 26.95 4.07
CA VAL A 656 -5.76 26.39 3.14
C VAL A 656 -6.62 27.52 2.61
N ASN A 657 -6.84 27.55 1.29
CA ASN A 657 -7.63 28.58 0.64
C ASN A 657 -9.13 28.28 0.71
N GLY A 658 -9.91 29.30 1.10
CA GLY A 658 -11.37 29.25 1.16
C GLY A 658 -11.91 28.82 2.53
N SER A 659 -13.22 28.66 2.64
CA SER A 659 -13.91 28.23 3.86
C SER A 659 -15.03 27.26 3.51
N PRO A 660 -15.00 26.00 3.99
CA PRO A 660 -16.05 25.04 3.70
C PRO A 660 -17.36 25.40 4.43
N ALA A 661 -17.31 26.25 5.46
CA ALA A 661 -18.48 26.65 6.23
C ALA A 661 -19.16 27.93 5.73
N PHE A 662 -18.54 28.66 4.79
CA PHE A 662 -19.06 29.94 4.29
C PHE A 662 -20.47 29.81 3.72
N GLY A 663 -20.79 28.70 3.04
CA GLY A 663 -22.14 28.43 2.53
C GLY A 663 -23.23 28.35 3.62
N LEU A 664 -22.89 28.01 4.86
CA LEU A 664 -23.84 27.90 5.98
C LEU A 664 -23.97 29.21 6.75
N TRP A 665 -22.82 29.78 7.13
CA TRP A 665 -22.78 30.93 8.01
C TRP A 665 -22.75 32.27 7.24
N GLY A 666 -22.42 32.27 5.96
CA GLY A 666 -22.29 33.49 5.14
C GLY A 666 -21.33 34.53 5.70
N ASP A 667 -21.42 35.73 5.15
CA ASP A 667 -20.55 36.88 5.44
C ASP A 667 -20.37 37.20 6.94
N SER A 668 -21.46 37.25 7.73
CA SER A 668 -21.38 37.89 9.05
C SER A 668 -21.33 36.97 10.25
N LYS A 669 -21.79 35.73 10.15
CA LYS A 669 -22.19 34.99 11.35
C LYS A 669 -21.00 34.48 12.18
N TRP A 670 -19.94 34.03 11.51
CA TRP A 670 -18.68 33.73 12.19
C TRP A 670 -17.96 35.02 12.64
N ALA A 671 -17.89 36.03 11.76
CA ALA A 671 -17.27 37.32 12.07
C ALA A 671 -17.85 37.96 13.36
N GLU A 672 -19.15 37.79 13.61
CA GLU A 672 -19.79 38.30 14.83
C GLU A 672 -19.18 37.82 16.14
N ILE A 673 -18.91 36.53 16.27
CA ILE A 673 -18.29 36.00 17.50
C ILE A 673 -16.79 36.28 17.52
N TYR A 674 -16.12 36.24 16.37
CA TYR A 674 -14.72 36.66 16.26
C TYR A 674 -14.52 38.09 16.76
N GLN A 675 -15.37 39.04 16.36
CA GLN A 675 -15.26 40.43 16.80
C GLN A 675 -15.39 40.57 18.31
N TYR A 676 -16.33 39.85 18.92
CA TYR A 676 -16.49 39.86 20.37
C TYR A 676 -15.25 39.31 21.09
N ASP A 677 -14.73 38.18 20.63
CA ASP A 677 -13.53 37.55 21.17
C ASP A 677 -12.28 38.43 20.97
N ALA A 678 -12.06 38.92 19.75
CA ALA A 678 -10.94 39.78 19.39
C ALA A 678 -10.95 41.10 20.17
N TYR A 679 -12.12 41.71 20.39
CA TYR A 679 -12.22 42.91 21.23
C TYR A 679 -11.84 42.62 22.68
N LEU A 680 -12.33 41.54 23.27
CA LEU A 680 -11.95 41.17 24.64
C LEU A 680 -10.44 40.87 24.74
N GLY A 681 -9.92 40.07 23.81
CA GLY A 681 -8.52 39.67 23.76
C GLY A 681 -7.54 40.82 23.52
N ALA A 682 -7.95 41.80 22.70
CA ALA A 682 -7.19 43.02 22.43
C ALA A 682 -7.32 44.10 23.53
N GLY A 683 -8.12 43.85 24.57
CA GLY A 683 -8.38 44.81 25.66
C GLY A 683 -9.29 45.98 25.28
N LEU A 684 -10.10 45.82 24.23
CA LEU A 684 -11.09 46.78 23.72
C LEU A 684 -12.47 46.53 24.35
N THR A 685 -12.54 46.55 25.69
CA THR A 685 -13.73 46.11 26.44
C THR A 685 -14.98 46.92 26.12
N ALA A 686 -14.86 48.24 25.89
CA ALA A 686 -16.00 49.08 25.51
C ALA A 686 -16.58 48.70 24.13
N ASP A 687 -15.72 48.32 23.19
CA ASP A 687 -16.14 47.82 21.88
C ASP A 687 -16.79 46.44 22.02
N ALA A 688 -16.24 45.56 22.85
CA ALA A 688 -16.82 44.25 23.15
C ALA A 688 -18.24 44.37 23.74
N GLU A 689 -18.45 45.24 24.73
CA GLU A 689 -19.76 45.47 25.36
C GLU A 689 -20.78 46.05 24.36
N SER A 690 -20.35 47.03 23.56
CA SER A 690 -21.19 47.63 22.52
C SER A 690 -21.58 46.61 21.45
N TRP A 691 -20.61 45.80 21.00
CA TRP A 691 -20.84 44.78 20.00
C TRP A 691 -21.71 43.63 20.50
N TYR A 692 -21.45 43.13 21.71
CA TYR A 692 -22.27 42.10 22.35
C TYR A 692 -23.75 42.50 22.40
N SER A 693 -24.03 43.74 22.80
CA SER A 693 -25.40 44.27 22.88
C SER A 693 -26.11 44.28 21.52
N LYS A 694 -25.36 44.48 20.42
CA LYS A 694 -25.89 44.39 19.06
C LYS A 694 -26.07 42.93 18.62
N ALA A 695 -25.04 42.11 18.77
CA ALA A 695 -25.00 40.74 18.27
C ALA A 695 -26.01 39.81 18.97
N ILE A 696 -26.23 39.97 20.28
CA ILE A 696 -27.16 39.13 21.05
C ILE A 696 -28.63 39.26 20.59
N ALA A 697 -28.97 40.39 19.96
CA ALA A 697 -30.31 40.70 19.47
C ALA A 697 -30.53 40.30 18.00
N LYS A 698 -29.48 39.91 17.27
CA LYS A 698 -29.58 39.53 15.85
C LYS A 698 -30.25 38.17 15.68
N THR A 699 -31.03 38.05 14.61
CA THR A 699 -31.64 36.80 14.15
C THR A 699 -31.65 36.74 12.63
N ASP A 700 -31.53 35.53 12.10
CA ASP A 700 -31.56 35.17 10.70
C ASP A 700 -32.73 34.22 10.38
N ASN A 701 -32.94 33.95 9.10
CA ASN A 701 -33.91 32.98 8.62
C ASN A 701 -33.31 31.67 8.12
N TYR A 702 -31.99 31.51 8.24
CA TYR A 702 -31.27 30.29 7.90
C TYR A 702 -30.54 29.75 9.14
N PRO A 703 -30.56 28.43 9.41
CA PRO A 703 -31.25 27.39 8.63
C PRO A 703 -32.76 27.31 8.89
N ARG A 704 -33.27 28.08 9.86
CA ARG A 704 -34.71 28.27 10.09
C ARG A 704 -35.03 29.71 10.47
N ALA A 705 -36.31 30.05 10.42
CA ALA A 705 -36.79 31.36 10.86
C ALA A 705 -36.39 31.66 12.32
N ASN A 706 -35.88 32.87 12.53
CA ASN A 706 -35.43 33.40 13.83
C ASN A 706 -34.24 32.67 14.47
N THR A 707 -33.37 32.03 13.68
CA THR A 707 -32.09 31.49 14.19
C THR A 707 -31.20 32.63 14.69
N ALA A 708 -30.69 32.56 15.93
CA ALA A 708 -29.72 33.52 16.43
C ALA A 708 -28.33 32.87 16.55
N TRP A 709 -27.52 32.99 15.50
CA TRP A 709 -26.20 32.35 15.42
C TRP A 709 -25.25 32.77 16.53
N PHE A 710 -25.12 34.07 16.77
CA PHE A 710 -24.29 34.56 17.88
C PHE A 710 -24.78 34.05 19.23
N ARG A 711 -26.07 34.24 19.55
CA ARG A 711 -26.63 33.96 20.89
C ARG A 711 -26.73 32.48 21.21
N ASP A 712 -27.23 31.67 20.27
CA ASP A 712 -27.65 30.30 20.55
C ASP A 712 -26.62 29.26 20.08
N TRP A 713 -25.65 29.64 19.23
CA TRP A 713 -24.61 28.74 18.74
C TRP A 713 -23.20 29.15 19.17
N PHE A 714 -22.67 30.26 18.66
CA PHE A 714 -21.26 30.60 18.84
C PHE A 714 -20.90 31.07 20.26
N LEU A 715 -21.74 31.91 20.87
CA LEU A 715 -21.47 32.42 22.22
C LEU A 715 -21.43 31.30 23.28
N PRO A 716 -22.34 30.31 23.30
CA PRO A 716 -22.23 29.14 24.18
C PRO A 716 -20.94 28.34 23.96
N ILE A 717 -20.55 28.07 22.70
CA ILE A 717 -19.30 27.36 22.37
C ILE A 717 -18.12 28.12 22.96
N TRP A 718 -18.00 29.41 22.63
CA TRP A 718 -16.94 30.26 23.15
C TRP A 718 -16.93 30.29 24.70
N ARG A 719 -18.10 30.46 25.32
CA ARG A 719 -18.18 30.59 26.79
C ARG A 719 -17.79 29.31 27.52
N ASP A 720 -18.26 28.16 27.03
CA ASP A 720 -18.25 26.91 27.78
C ASP A 720 -17.15 25.94 27.32
N HIS A 721 -16.55 26.16 26.15
CA HIS A 721 -15.63 25.20 25.50
C HIS A 721 -14.26 25.81 25.14
N GLY A 722 -13.71 26.70 25.95
CA GLY A 722 -12.33 27.17 25.76
C GLY A 722 -12.17 28.47 24.96
N LYS A 723 -13.24 29.25 24.77
CA LYS A 723 -13.20 30.60 24.18
C LYS A 723 -12.61 30.59 22.77
N GLY A 724 -11.65 31.48 22.47
CA GLY A 724 -10.97 31.55 21.18
C GLY A 724 -10.30 30.24 20.78
N GLU A 725 -9.87 29.40 21.73
CA GLU A 725 -9.24 28.10 21.42
C GLU A 725 -10.19 27.16 20.68
N ALA A 726 -11.48 27.10 21.07
CA ALA A 726 -12.47 26.32 20.33
C ALA A 726 -12.78 26.93 18.95
N LEU A 727 -12.75 28.25 18.83
CA LEU A 727 -13.02 28.91 17.57
C LEU A 727 -11.90 28.65 16.55
N ASP A 728 -10.65 28.70 16.99
CA ASP A 728 -9.47 28.33 16.20
C ASP A 728 -9.40 26.84 15.88
N ALA A 729 -9.73 25.98 16.85
CA ALA A 729 -9.72 24.53 16.67
C ALA A 729 -10.61 24.07 15.50
N PHE A 730 -11.71 24.79 15.21
CA PHE A 730 -12.53 24.51 14.04
C PHE A 730 -11.76 24.67 12.72
N PHE A 731 -11.03 25.77 12.54
CA PHE A 731 -10.22 26.01 11.34
C PHE A 731 -9.06 25.03 11.24
N ARG A 732 -8.43 24.70 12.36
CA ARG A 732 -7.37 23.69 12.39
C ARG A 732 -7.87 22.31 11.97
N LEU A 733 -8.97 21.84 12.57
CA LEU A 733 -9.53 20.52 12.28
C LEU A 733 -10.01 20.41 10.83
N THR A 734 -10.67 21.46 10.31
CA THR A 734 -11.10 21.46 8.90
C THR A 734 -9.91 21.46 7.95
N ALA A 735 -8.85 22.24 8.23
CA ALA A 735 -7.61 22.20 7.44
C ALA A 735 -6.85 20.87 7.53
N GLU A 736 -7.00 20.12 8.63
CA GLU A 736 -6.37 18.80 8.81
C GLU A 736 -7.17 17.66 8.15
N GLN A 737 -8.51 17.72 8.18
CA GLN A 737 -9.36 16.55 7.91
C GLN A 737 -10.34 16.75 6.75
N PHE A 738 -10.71 17.98 6.41
CA PHE A 738 -11.70 18.23 5.35
C PHE A 738 -11.04 18.19 3.97
N ALA A 739 -11.78 17.71 2.97
CA ALA A 739 -11.26 17.44 1.63
C ALA A 739 -10.68 18.70 0.95
N GLN A 740 -9.49 18.53 0.37
CA GLN A 740 -8.70 19.59 -0.24
C GLN A 740 -8.06 19.12 -1.54
N HIS A 741 -8.00 20.01 -2.52
CA HIS A 741 -7.28 19.78 -3.76
C HIS A 741 -6.48 21.02 -4.13
N ASN A 742 -5.20 20.83 -4.45
CA ASN A 742 -4.27 21.92 -4.77
C ASN A 742 -4.25 23.04 -3.70
N GLY A 743 -4.43 22.69 -2.42
CA GLY A 743 -4.40 23.62 -1.28
C GLY A 743 -5.67 24.46 -1.08
N SER A 744 -6.78 24.10 -1.72
CA SER A 744 -8.10 24.74 -1.51
C SER A 744 -9.13 23.70 -1.07
N TYR A 745 -10.11 24.11 -0.26
CA TYR A 745 -11.28 23.27 0.03
C TYR A 745 -12.07 23.01 -1.25
N VAL A 746 -12.49 21.77 -1.45
CA VAL A 746 -13.10 21.34 -2.73
C VAL A 746 -14.62 21.47 -2.77
N ARG A 747 -15.26 21.69 -1.62
CA ARG A 747 -16.70 21.84 -1.48
C ARG A 747 -17.08 22.53 -0.17
N ASP A 748 -18.32 22.97 -0.11
CA ASP A 748 -18.96 23.39 1.14
C ASP A 748 -19.29 22.17 2.02
N MET A 749 -19.35 22.40 3.33
CA MET A 749 -19.81 21.42 4.31
C MET A 749 -21.33 21.48 4.46
N ASN A 750 -21.93 20.33 4.76
CA ASN A 750 -23.34 20.24 5.15
C ASN A 750 -23.53 20.48 6.66
N MET A 751 -24.78 20.51 7.14
CA MET A 751 -25.07 20.84 8.54
C MET A 751 -24.57 19.76 9.52
N GLY A 752 -24.62 18.48 9.14
CA GLY A 752 -24.10 17.40 9.97
C GLY A 752 -22.59 17.47 10.14
N GLU A 753 -21.85 17.71 9.05
CA GLU A 753 -20.41 17.96 9.06
C GLU A 753 -20.07 19.21 9.90
N PHE A 754 -20.82 20.29 9.73
CA PHE A 754 -20.65 21.51 10.53
C PHE A 754 -20.74 21.24 12.03
N VAL A 755 -21.78 20.53 12.47
CA VAL A 755 -21.96 20.16 13.88
C VAL A 755 -20.87 19.18 14.34
N HIS A 756 -20.48 18.23 13.49
CA HIS A 756 -19.41 17.26 13.77
C HIS A 756 -18.06 17.96 14.04
N PHE A 757 -17.64 18.85 13.13
CA PHE A 757 -16.39 19.59 13.27
C PHE A 757 -16.41 20.58 14.46
N TRP A 758 -17.52 21.25 14.71
CA TRP A 758 -17.66 22.08 15.92
C TRP A 758 -17.67 21.25 17.20
N SER A 759 -18.20 20.03 17.16
CA SER A 759 -18.14 19.12 18.31
C SER A 759 -16.71 18.69 18.62
N GLY A 760 -15.92 18.39 17.59
CA GLY A 760 -14.48 18.15 17.73
C GLY A 760 -13.73 19.38 18.25
N ALA A 761 -14.02 20.56 17.72
CA ALA A 761 -13.41 21.81 18.16
C ALA A 761 -13.72 22.14 19.63
N ALA A 762 -14.94 21.82 20.08
CA ALA A 762 -15.39 21.99 21.45
C ALA A 762 -15.01 20.84 22.40
N GLY A 763 -14.50 19.72 21.85
CA GLY A 763 -14.24 18.47 22.58
C GLY A 763 -15.50 17.84 23.21
N ALA A 764 -16.69 18.15 22.69
CA ALA A 764 -17.98 17.73 23.26
C ALA A 764 -19.04 17.58 22.17
N ASP A 765 -19.98 16.65 22.32
CA ASP A 765 -21.08 16.50 21.37
C ASP A 765 -22.05 17.69 21.42
N LEU A 766 -22.09 18.47 20.34
CA LEU A 766 -22.90 19.68 20.22
C LEU A 766 -24.27 19.46 19.55
N GLN A 767 -24.65 18.21 19.24
CA GLN A 767 -25.93 17.92 18.57
C GLN A 767 -27.10 18.61 19.25
N LYS A 768 -27.27 18.44 20.57
CA LYS A 768 -28.37 19.05 21.34
C LYS A 768 -28.38 20.59 21.28
N GLN A 769 -27.20 21.20 21.25
CA GLN A 769 -27.09 22.65 21.07
C GLN A 769 -27.52 23.05 19.66
N ALA A 770 -27.14 22.27 18.66
CA ALA A 770 -27.55 22.47 17.27
C ALA A 770 -29.06 22.33 17.12
N GLU A 771 -29.70 21.36 17.78
CA GLU A 771 -31.17 21.24 17.82
C GLU A 771 -31.83 22.52 18.36
N THR A 772 -31.21 23.12 19.39
CA THR A 772 -31.69 24.35 20.02
C THR A 772 -31.51 25.55 19.11
N ALA A 773 -30.33 25.71 18.51
CA ALA A 773 -29.99 26.86 17.66
C ALA A 773 -30.68 26.79 16.29
N PHE A 774 -30.64 25.63 15.64
CA PHE A 774 -30.95 25.44 14.23
C PHE A 774 -32.23 24.64 13.98
N GLY A 775 -32.74 23.96 15.01
CA GLY A 775 -33.68 22.85 14.81
C GLY A 775 -32.95 21.60 14.33
N TRP A 776 -33.64 20.47 14.35
CA TRP A 776 -33.06 19.19 13.95
C TRP A 776 -34.03 18.43 13.06
N THR A 777 -33.54 18.02 11.89
CA THR A 777 -34.33 17.30 10.88
C THR A 777 -33.71 15.93 10.65
N ASP A 778 -34.49 14.97 10.16
CA ASP A 778 -33.98 13.65 9.79
C ASP A 778 -32.81 13.73 8.78
N ALA A 779 -32.80 14.76 7.93
CA ALA A 779 -31.70 15.02 7.00
C ALA A 779 -30.41 15.44 7.72
N TYR A 780 -30.49 16.24 8.78
CA TYR A 780 -29.33 16.65 9.58
C TYR A 780 -28.81 15.49 10.44
N GLU A 781 -29.70 14.64 10.96
CA GLU A 781 -29.31 13.40 11.65
C GLU A 781 -28.48 12.52 10.71
N ALA A 782 -29.01 12.21 9.52
CA ALA A 782 -28.32 11.37 8.55
C ALA A 782 -26.97 11.96 8.09
N GLN A 783 -26.90 13.29 7.95
CA GLN A 783 -25.65 13.99 7.64
C GLN A 783 -24.63 13.87 8.78
N LEU A 784 -25.05 13.98 10.04
CA LEU A 784 -24.17 13.88 11.21
C LEU A 784 -23.65 12.45 11.39
N GLU A 785 -24.52 11.45 11.23
CA GLU A 785 -24.14 10.03 11.25
C GLU A 785 -23.10 9.74 10.16
N GLN A 786 -23.32 10.24 8.95
CA GLN A 786 -22.36 10.07 7.85
C GLN A 786 -21.05 10.81 8.12
N ALA A 787 -21.09 12.04 8.65
CA ALA A 787 -19.88 12.79 8.98
C ALA A 787 -19.00 12.07 10.01
N ARG A 788 -19.60 11.40 11.00
CA ARG A 788 -18.86 10.57 11.97
C ARG A 788 -18.16 9.36 11.34
N LEU A 789 -18.71 8.83 10.24
CA LEU A 789 -18.10 7.75 9.48
C LEU A 789 -16.99 8.24 8.53
N ASP A 790 -17.23 9.39 7.89
CA ASP A 790 -16.31 9.98 6.92
C ASP A 790 -15.10 10.63 7.60
N PHE A 791 -15.26 11.14 8.84
CA PHE A 791 -14.23 11.84 9.60
C PHE A 791 -14.05 11.27 11.02
N PRO A 792 -13.70 9.97 11.17
CA PRO A 792 -13.67 9.29 12.46
C PRO A 792 -12.62 9.85 13.45
N ASP A 793 -11.63 10.59 12.95
CA ASP A 793 -10.55 11.16 13.75
C ASP A 793 -10.89 12.52 14.40
N VAL A 794 -12.09 13.05 14.19
CA VAL A 794 -12.55 14.29 14.84
C VAL A 794 -12.76 14.06 16.34
N PRO A 795 -12.08 14.81 17.24
CA PRO A 795 -11.86 14.37 18.61
C PRO A 795 -12.98 14.76 19.58
N TYR A 796 -14.04 13.95 19.70
CA TYR A 796 -15.04 14.10 20.78
C TYR A 796 -15.76 12.78 21.09
N THR A 797 -16.32 12.66 22.30
CA THR A 797 -17.11 11.49 22.69
C THR A 797 -18.56 11.64 22.23
N HIS A 798 -19.05 10.70 21.43
CA HIS A 798 -20.47 10.62 21.05
C HIS A 798 -21.29 9.96 22.17
N SER A 799 -22.51 10.44 22.39
CA SER A 799 -23.43 9.93 23.42
C SER A 799 -24.30 8.77 22.95
#